data_AF-A0A507FI48-F1
#
_entry.id   AF-A0A507FI48-F1
#
_cell.length_a   1.000
_cell.length_b   1.000
_cell.length_c   1.000
_cell.angle_alpha   90.00
_cell.angle_beta   90.00
_cell.angle_gamma   90.00
#
_symmetry.space_group_name_H-M   'P 1'
#
loop_
_entity.id
_entity.type
_entity.pdbx_description
1 polymer ?
#
loop_
_entity_poly.entity_id
_entity_poly.type
_entity_poly.pdbx_seq_one_letter_code
_entity_poly.pdbx_strand_id
1 'polypeptide(L)'
;MQIGRKPTARRMGQLLVVIVMISVTLLLCRLKLTNQSYGFDSGMQWMKSVAESKLGSFKEEAGFDLSHEPIVFPEASPADINPLDQDVADALKDAAVEGEAQDRIDPNSSNNVGPMNAVQPNEAQPNVDQSGGLNPVGQNEAADLTPEEEEDESAQSGGSASLPDTFRFHPSAKARPFKSKAVVTFLATASSDDFRLQPLRDADWFFVGACLHAYTFLHSEKTRLQPSDDTEFVVMVTEFVPQPFQDTLLEMGARVLQVPSIEIAGREKPGDKYQYLYTKLNMYRLEGIYDSILFLDIDINYFEQSPVQLFSSVKPRKSPDGHPYYFGSTREWQNGNGIFNTGVQLLIPSIYHFNALLELAKDPVKTKYGDQGLLNVYFAGDGELPWDELPQFWNMNHLEVRNESEVRAAAGVHGKLWSECQFLSEASKPLFSLWRDSMRATRRIQMDILKNRYLAMPLVPAVPDTCEEWTSIKGMTTLKYQTAMSSFAILTVGNVSQEVLNSREDFCVGKALAAHHVESPQKIRTLFDTLELLASRMLPKYDFVWVMNPKVEMNNINGAKFLTDFKEIRKRSGLGDVVYAFRDCAHGLSGSFVIASEGLPKLQRFLEKTRNTGQSIVDDDVVWELFIQLFTGNGGRATLQVLDRNPWYEFPPESCQHFFHLKNFGMNQEGLYTKLESVPCRGVEFQESPVLPEDFVFMPSLSERPAKPKAIITLLAVAAPDFKTKQMRDADWFFSGALLNAYTFYHNPRTRLDPNGDVEFTIMITQDVPQPYIDAFLSLGARVLRVPAVRPAGREKPGDKYEYVYTKLQMQRLEAIYRGVLYIDVDLFFFNESPVSLFQYLDQHIANAKADPQLEPYFFGSTEEWKSHEKRWGQFNSGMQMFTPSLRQFNRLFEYAKDPDYARYGDQGLLTKYFEDNWFQLPQRYNTHHLEERNASSMEAAIGFHHKYWSDCHYMTAESAPSFLLWVRDAQAVRGLQLRHLEQHNPTSDVLIMPAIPADCDLWKKVAPEAIKQSVLFDTVAVLSTQDADADVLETRNLWAHEYNQASHITMPNVRSMAETVDAVSKLLLKYDWVWVQGKSAVFPKPTAPVSLHLAKFQEQAGTVIAFEDCGRAATASILFSKSSLDGLAEFIGSVTSGDVAGDRWSQVLQVFSSKTPRTLRVIGGDHGLYHVDRNDCKDMFELEDVGES
;
A
#
# COMPACT_ATOMS: atom_id res chain seq x y z
N MET A 1 15.94 12.69 39.12
CA MET A 1 17.29 12.77 38.51
C MET A 1 18.21 13.57 39.42
N GLN A 2 19.20 12.93 40.03
CA GLN A 2 20.35 13.62 40.65
C GLN A 2 21.39 13.89 39.54
N ILE A 3 21.71 15.15 39.29
CA ILE A 3 22.84 15.53 38.42
C ILE A 3 23.72 16.50 39.23
N GLY A 4 24.86 15.98 39.67
CA GLY A 4 25.94 16.78 40.23
C GLY A 4 26.71 17.51 39.13
N ARG A 5 26.45 18.81 38.97
CA ARG A 5 27.40 19.88 38.59
C ARG A 5 26.62 21.21 38.54
N LYS A 6 27.10 22.22 39.25
CA LYS A 6 26.47 23.55 39.34
C LYS A 6 26.37 24.20 37.94
N PRO A 7 25.19 24.56 37.43
CA PRO A 7 25.07 25.29 36.17
C PRO A 7 25.37 26.78 36.36
N THR A 8 25.92 27.42 35.34
CA THR A 8 26.15 28.87 35.29
C THR A 8 24.83 29.64 35.19
N ALA A 9 24.79 30.87 35.72
CA ALA A 9 23.59 31.73 35.78
C ALA A 9 22.86 31.87 34.42
N ARG A 10 23.61 31.84 33.31
CA ARG A 10 23.07 31.90 31.94
C ARG A 10 22.20 30.68 31.58
N ARG A 11 22.53 29.48 32.07
CA ARG A 11 21.73 28.27 31.86
C ARG A 11 20.50 28.21 32.76
N MET A 12 20.55 28.79 33.96
CA MET A 12 19.36 28.95 34.81
C MET A 12 18.36 29.93 34.18
N GLY A 13 18.82 31.03 33.58
CA GLY A 13 17.94 31.96 32.85
C GLY A 13 17.22 31.29 31.67
N GLN A 14 17.93 30.47 30.88
CA GLN A 14 17.32 29.72 29.76
C GLN A 14 16.32 28.66 30.25
N LEU A 15 16.64 27.95 31.34
CA LEU A 15 15.72 26.97 31.92
C LEU A 15 14.45 27.64 32.48
N LEU A 16 14.57 28.83 33.07
CA LEU A 16 13.44 29.59 33.60
C LEU A 16 12.49 30.05 32.47
N VAL A 17 13.04 30.49 31.33
CA VAL A 17 12.24 30.87 30.15
C VAL A 17 11.45 29.67 29.60
N VAL A 18 12.07 28.49 29.55
CA VAL A 18 11.39 27.25 29.11
C VAL A 18 10.28 26.85 30.08
N ILE A 19 10.51 26.95 31.40
CA ILE A 19 9.49 26.64 32.41
C ILE A 19 8.31 27.62 32.33
N VAL A 20 8.57 28.92 32.09
CA VAL A 20 7.53 29.93 31.91
C VAL A 20 6.72 29.65 30.64
N MET A 21 7.37 29.31 29.52
CA MET A 21 6.65 28.96 28.28
C MET A 21 5.78 27.72 28.45
N ILE A 22 6.29 26.65 29.07
CA ILE A 22 5.52 25.42 29.32
C ILE A 22 4.32 25.72 30.23
N SER A 23 4.50 26.54 31.26
CA SER A 23 3.44 26.91 32.20
C SER A 23 2.34 27.75 31.52
N VAL A 24 2.72 28.67 30.62
CA VAL A 24 1.78 29.47 29.82
C VAL A 24 1.01 28.58 28.83
N THR A 25 1.68 27.64 28.16
CA THR A 25 1.03 26.71 27.23
C THR A 25 0.05 25.78 27.95
N LEU A 26 0.40 25.27 29.13
CA LEU A 26 -0.49 24.44 29.95
C LEU A 26 -1.69 25.23 30.47
N LEU A 27 -1.50 26.51 30.84
CA LEU A 27 -2.59 27.38 31.27
C LEU A 27 -3.55 27.72 30.12
N LEU A 28 -3.02 28.00 28.93
CA LEU A 28 -3.82 28.23 27.71
C LEU A 28 -4.61 26.98 27.30
N CYS A 29 -4.01 25.79 27.43
CA CYS A 29 -4.72 24.52 27.21
C CYS A 29 -5.86 24.31 28.22
N ARG A 30 -5.65 24.69 29.50
CA ARG A 30 -6.67 24.56 30.54
C ARG A 30 -7.83 25.55 30.36
N LEU A 31 -7.54 26.77 29.88
CA LEU A 31 -8.56 27.78 29.59
C LEU A 31 -9.42 27.42 28.36
N LYS A 32 -8.85 26.71 27.37
CA LYS A 32 -9.58 26.22 26.20
C LYS A 32 -10.54 25.06 26.54
N LEU A 33 -10.30 24.36 27.66
CA LEU A 33 -11.13 23.23 28.13
C LEU A 33 -12.35 23.66 28.96
N THR A 34 -12.43 24.91 29.43
CA THR A 34 -13.49 25.34 30.36
C THR A 34 -14.66 26.10 29.72
N ASN A 35 -14.71 26.23 28.40
CA ASN A 35 -15.86 26.73 27.61
C ASN A 35 -16.56 28.00 28.17
N GLN A 36 -15.79 28.96 28.73
CA GLN A 36 -16.30 30.26 29.15
C GLN A 36 -15.68 31.38 28.30
N SER A 37 -16.55 32.19 27.70
CA SER A 37 -16.20 33.34 26.89
C SER A 37 -15.65 34.48 27.77
N TYR A 38 -14.33 34.62 27.81
CA TYR A 38 -13.68 35.84 28.26
C TYR A 38 -13.08 36.58 27.07
N GLY A 39 -13.37 37.88 26.96
CA GLY A 39 -12.87 38.73 25.88
C GLY A 39 -11.34 38.79 25.85
N PHE A 40 -10.78 38.61 24.66
CA PHE A 40 -9.34 38.53 24.38
C PHE A 40 -8.55 39.74 24.92
N ASP A 41 -9.17 40.92 24.93
CA ASP A 41 -8.53 42.17 25.36
C ASP A 41 -8.27 42.24 26.88
N SER A 42 -9.14 41.63 27.70
CA SER A 42 -8.98 41.63 29.16
C SER A 42 -7.82 40.72 29.60
N GLY A 43 -7.61 39.60 28.89
CA GLY A 43 -6.50 38.69 29.10
C GLY A 43 -5.14 39.31 28.72
N MET A 44 -5.11 40.07 27.63
CA MET A 44 -3.91 40.79 27.19
C MET A 44 -3.51 41.92 28.15
N GLN A 45 -4.47 42.68 28.70
CA GLN A 45 -4.17 43.69 29.71
C GLN A 45 -3.67 43.10 31.04
N TRP A 46 -4.22 41.96 31.46
CA TRP A 46 -3.74 41.26 32.66
C TRP A 46 -2.32 40.69 32.48
N MET A 47 -2.04 40.07 31.33
CA MET A 47 -0.69 39.56 31.01
C MET A 47 0.36 40.69 30.94
N LYS A 48 -0.01 41.84 30.37
CA LYS A 48 0.84 43.04 30.36
C LYS A 48 1.13 43.55 31.77
N SER A 49 0.11 43.61 32.63
CA SER A 49 0.26 44.02 34.04
C SER A 49 1.15 43.06 34.86
N VAL A 50 1.04 41.74 34.66
CA VAL A 50 1.88 40.74 35.33
C VAL A 50 3.32 40.79 34.82
N ALA A 51 3.52 40.99 33.52
CA ALA A 51 4.86 41.15 32.93
C ALA A 51 5.54 42.43 33.41
N GLU A 52 4.83 43.55 33.47
CA GLU A 52 5.34 44.84 33.97
C GLU A 52 5.63 44.79 35.49
N SER A 53 4.78 44.14 36.28
CA SER A 53 5.00 43.91 37.72
C SER A 53 6.24 43.08 38.00
N LYS A 54 6.47 42.00 37.24
CA LYS A 54 7.63 41.12 37.44
C LYS A 54 8.92 41.69 36.86
N LEU A 55 8.87 42.42 35.73
CA LEU A 55 10.05 43.15 35.22
C LEU A 55 10.47 44.30 36.14
N GLY A 56 9.53 44.95 36.82
CA GLY A 56 9.81 45.99 37.81
C GLY A 56 10.66 45.46 38.98
N SER A 57 10.30 44.29 39.52
CA SER A 57 11.05 43.65 40.61
C SER A 57 12.47 43.21 40.22
N PHE A 58 12.71 42.95 38.93
CA PHE A 58 14.01 42.49 38.43
C PHE A 58 15.00 43.65 38.16
N LYS A 59 14.49 44.88 37.97
CA LYS A 59 15.31 46.08 37.76
C LYS A 59 15.95 46.62 39.04
N GLU A 60 15.34 46.37 40.21
CA GLU A 60 15.89 46.81 41.50
C GLU A 60 16.99 45.88 42.05
N GLU A 61 17.00 44.59 41.68
CA GLU A 61 18.01 43.63 42.18
C GLU A 61 19.28 43.50 41.31
N ALA A 62 19.29 43.98 40.07
CA ALA A 62 20.35 43.64 39.11
C ALA A 62 21.36 44.76 38.76
N GLY A 63 21.14 46.02 39.16
CA GLY A 63 22.15 47.09 39.11
C GLY A 63 22.90 47.28 37.77
N PHE A 64 22.20 47.30 36.63
CA PHE A 64 22.81 47.60 35.33
C PHE A 64 22.35 48.96 34.79
N ASP A 65 23.32 49.83 34.51
CA ASP A 65 23.15 51.08 33.76
C ASP A 65 23.50 50.84 32.28
N LEU A 66 22.58 51.18 31.38
CA LEU A 66 22.78 51.17 29.93
C LEU A 66 22.21 52.47 29.36
N SER A 67 22.97 53.55 29.49
CA SER A 67 22.78 54.76 28.71
C SER A 67 23.63 54.69 27.44
N HIS A 68 23.01 54.49 26.28
CA HIS A 68 23.48 55.03 24.99
C HIS A 68 22.31 55.18 24.00
N GLU A 69 22.46 56.21 23.16
CA GLU A 69 21.44 56.98 22.43
C GLU A 69 20.69 56.24 21.30
N PRO A 70 19.50 56.71 20.89
CA PRO A 70 18.78 56.18 19.73
C PRO A 70 19.22 56.86 18.42
N ILE A 71 19.48 56.03 17.41
CA ILE A 71 19.65 56.43 16.01
C ILE A 71 18.26 56.67 15.40
N VAL A 72 18.07 57.86 14.83
CA VAL A 72 16.87 58.30 14.09
C VAL A 72 17.11 58.13 12.58
N PHE A 73 16.12 57.61 11.84
CA PHE A 73 15.97 57.82 10.39
C PHE A 73 14.47 57.80 10.00
N PRO A 74 14.10 58.41 8.85
CA PRO A 74 13.01 59.38 8.80
C PRO A 74 11.76 58.88 8.07
N GLU A 75 10.64 59.54 8.36
CA GLU A 75 9.38 59.44 7.64
C GLU A 75 9.48 60.11 6.25
N ALA A 76 8.88 59.47 5.24
CA ALA A 76 8.62 60.07 3.94
C ALA A 76 7.11 60.25 3.72
N SER A 77 6.75 61.47 3.32
CA SER A 77 5.42 61.99 3.02
C SER A 77 4.80 61.43 1.73
N PRO A 78 3.46 61.38 1.60
CA PRO A 78 2.78 61.13 0.33
C PRO A 78 2.45 62.46 -0.37
N ALA A 79 2.69 62.54 -1.68
CA ALA A 79 2.16 63.60 -2.54
C ALA A 79 2.00 63.13 -4.00
N ASP A 80 0.82 63.42 -4.53
CA ASP A 80 0.43 63.70 -5.92
C ASP A 80 0.44 62.55 -6.98
N ILE A 81 -0.73 62.23 -7.58
CA ILE A 81 -1.32 62.90 -8.77
C ILE A 81 -2.62 62.16 -9.19
N ASN A 82 -3.71 62.92 -9.13
CA ASN A 82 -4.90 63.09 -10.01
C ASN A 82 -5.68 61.96 -10.74
N PRO A 83 -7.01 62.17 -10.96
CA PRO A 83 -7.96 61.25 -11.55
C PRO A 83 -8.33 61.58 -13.02
N LEU A 84 -8.97 60.63 -13.70
CA LEU A 84 -9.82 60.91 -14.86
C LEU A 84 -10.90 59.81 -15.01
N ASP A 85 -12.12 60.24 -14.72
CA ASP A 85 -13.43 59.99 -15.34
C ASP A 85 -13.66 58.69 -16.14
N GLN A 86 -14.63 57.83 -15.81
CA GLN A 86 -16.09 58.03 -15.81
C GLN A 86 -16.69 57.95 -17.23
N ASP A 87 -16.88 56.71 -17.71
CA ASP A 87 -17.73 56.35 -18.87
C ASP A 87 -17.90 54.81 -18.99
N VAL A 88 -18.63 54.16 -18.07
CA VAL A 88 -19.06 52.74 -18.24
C VAL A 88 -20.48 52.48 -17.72
N ALA A 89 -21.25 53.51 -17.35
CA ALA A 89 -22.58 53.31 -16.75
C ALA A 89 -23.74 53.12 -17.75
N ASP A 90 -23.52 53.26 -19.06
CA ASP A 90 -24.61 53.29 -20.07
C ASP A 90 -24.60 52.15 -21.10
N ALA A 91 -23.77 51.10 -20.97
CA ALA A 91 -23.60 50.07 -22.00
C ALA A 91 -24.29 48.71 -21.73
N LEU A 92 -25.17 48.57 -20.74
CA LEU A 92 -25.83 47.29 -20.44
C LEU A 92 -27.35 47.40 -20.33
N LYS A 93 -28.01 47.82 -21.42
CA LYS A 93 -29.48 47.69 -21.53
C LYS A 93 -30.09 47.24 -22.86
N ASP A 94 -29.32 47.01 -23.93
CA ASP A 94 -29.90 46.58 -25.20
C ASP A 94 -29.21 45.32 -25.74
N ALA A 95 -29.88 44.17 -25.64
CA ALA A 95 -29.90 43.12 -26.67
C ALA A 95 -30.74 41.91 -26.21
N ALA A 96 -32.05 42.01 -26.40
CA ALA A 96 -32.91 40.86 -26.67
C ALA A 96 -33.47 41.04 -28.09
N VAL A 97 -33.81 39.90 -28.73
CA VAL A 97 -34.68 39.71 -29.91
C VAL A 97 -33.99 39.32 -31.24
N GLU A 98 -34.24 38.04 -31.57
CA GLU A 98 -34.54 37.38 -32.86
C GLU A 98 -33.54 37.24 -34.02
N GLY A 99 -33.63 36.06 -34.65
CA GLY A 99 -33.12 35.77 -35.99
C GLY A 99 -33.24 34.28 -36.37
N GLU A 100 -34.46 33.83 -36.67
CA GLU A 100 -34.73 32.57 -37.40
C GLU A 100 -34.17 32.62 -38.84
N ALA A 101 -33.70 31.48 -39.35
CA ALA A 101 -33.72 31.16 -40.78
C ALA A 101 -33.76 29.64 -41.00
N GLN A 102 -34.82 29.18 -41.66
CA GLN A 102 -35.00 27.85 -42.25
C GLN A 102 -34.26 27.73 -43.59
N ASP A 103 -33.85 26.52 -43.97
CA ASP A 103 -34.17 26.01 -45.31
C ASP A 103 -34.10 24.47 -45.42
N ARG A 104 -34.99 23.95 -46.28
CA ARG A 104 -35.38 22.55 -46.55
C ARG A 104 -34.64 21.94 -47.77
N ILE A 105 -34.96 20.66 -48.04
CA ILE A 105 -34.93 19.86 -49.32
C ILE A 105 -33.77 18.84 -49.35
N ASP A 106 -33.90 17.53 -49.62
CA ASP A 106 -34.98 16.55 -49.84
C ASP A 106 -34.31 15.14 -49.96
N PRO A 107 -35.01 14.01 -49.77
CA PRO A 107 -34.44 12.66 -49.81
C PRO A 107 -34.77 11.91 -51.13
N ASN A 108 -33.82 11.11 -51.64
CA ASN A 108 -34.04 9.81 -52.33
C ASN A 108 -32.81 9.39 -53.17
N SER A 109 -32.29 8.19 -52.94
CA SER A 109 -32.29 7.13 -53.95
C SER A 109 -31.75 5.80 -53.41
N SER A 110 -32.58 4.79 -53.60
CA SER A 110 -32.36 3.36 -53.45
C SER A 110 -31.64 2.75 -54.66
N ASN A 111 -30.80 1.71 -54.48
CA ASN A 111 -31.09 0.32 -54.93
C ASN A 111 -29.84 -0.59 -55.04
N ASN A 112 -29.98 -1.77 -54.40
CA ASN A 112 -29.70 -3.15 -54.86
C ASN A 112 -28.36 -3.54 -55.51
N VAL A 113 -27.73 -4.64 -55.03
CA VAL A 113 -27.88 -6.03 -55.56
C VAL A 113 -27.39 -7.03 -54.48
N GLY A 114 -28.12 -8.14 -54.29
CA GLY A 114 -27.87 -9.18 -53.27
C GLY A 114 -27.10 -10.44 -53.75
N PRO A 115 -27.58 -11.67 -53.46
CA PRO A 115 -26.92 -12.62 -52.54
C PRO A 115 -26.60 -14.00 -53.17
N MET A 116 -25.93 -14.91 -52.45
CA MET A 116 -25.87 -16.34 -52.83
C MET A 116 -25.91 -17.32 -51.64
N ASN A 117 -26.60 -18.43 -51.89
CA ASN A 117 -27.12 -19.48 -51.02
C ASN A 117 -26.19 -20.70 -50.84
N ALA A 118 -26.54 -21.50 -49.82
CA ALA A 118 -26.10 -22.87 -49.50
C ALA A 118 -26.51 -23.94 -50.53
N VAL A 119 -25.79 -25.08 -50.57
CA VAL A 119 -26.24 -26.42 -51.04
C VAL A 119 -25.31 -27.55 -50.49
N GLN A 120 -25.90 -28.57 -49.84
CA GLN A 120 -25.45 -29.98 -49.61
C GLN A 120 -25.69 -30.85 -50.88
N PRO A 121 -25.17 -32.10 -51.15
CA PRO A 121 -25.29 -33.28 -50.26
C PRO A 121 -24.37 -34.55 -50.49
N ASN A 122 -24.58 -35.54 -49.60
CA ASN A 122 -24.65 -37.02 -49.75
C ASN A 122 -23.47 -37.99 -50.08
N GLU A 123 -23.39 -39.00 -49.17
CA GLU A 123 -23.31 -40.47 -49.34
C GLU A 123 -22.14 -41.18 -50.07
N ALA A 124 -21.45 -42.10 -49.35
CA ALA A 124 -21.42 -43.55 -49.64
C ALA A 124 -20.51 -44.34 -48.68
N GLN A 125 -21.04 -45.43 -48.10
CA GLN A 125 -20.29 -46.60 -47.57
C GLN A 125 -19.78 -47.48 -48.76
N PRO A 126 -18.73 -48.33 -48.61
CA PRO A 126 -18.91 -49.68 -48.05
C PRO A 126 -17.75 -50.27 -47.21
N ASN A 127 -18.09 -51.35 -46.49
CA ASN A 127 -17.27 -52.32 -45.76
C ASN A 127 -16.07 -52.92 -46.55
N VAL A 128 -15.04 -53.39 -45.83
CA VAL A 128 -14.64 -54.84 -45.70
C VAL A 128 -13.18 -54.99 -45.16
N ASP A 129 -13.08 -55.86 -44.14
CA ASP A 129 -12.00 -56.73 -43.63
C ASP A 129 -10.66 -56.23 -43.02
N GLN A 130 -10.52 -56.62 -41.74
CA GLN A 130 -9.42 -57.34 -41.09
C GLN A 130 -7.97 -56.87 -41.26
N SER A 131 -7.38 -56.39 -40.16
CA SER A 131 -6.21 -57.06 -39.52
C SER A 131 -5.85 -56.35 -38.22
N GLY A 132 -5.48 -57.14 -37.22
CA GLY A 132 -5.08 -56.65 -35.91
C GLY A 132 -3.82 -55.79 -35.94
N GLY A 133 -3.72 -54.89 -34.96
CA GLY A 133 -2.54 -54.07 -34.75
C GLY A 133 -2.73 -53.22 -33.50
N LEU A 134 -1.93 -53.52 -32.49
CA LEU A 134 -1.67 -52.71 -31.30
C LEU A 134 -1.39 -51.23 -31.64
N ASN A 135 -1.53 -50.38 -30.62
CA ASN A 135 -1.14 -48.96 -30.50
C ASN A 135 -2.30 -47.94 -30.66
N PRO A 136 -2.07 -46.63 -30.42
CA PRO A 136 -1.87 -46.05 -29.09
C PRO A 136 -2.59 -44.67 -28.98
N VAL A 137 -2.29 -43.91 -27.91
CA VAL A 137 -2.38 -42.44 -27.76
C VAL A 137 -3.61 -41.71 -28.31
N GLY A 138 -4.29 -41.00 -27.41
CA GLY A 138 -4.45 -39.56 -27.63
C GLY A 138 -5.79 -38.94 -27.27
N GLN A 139 -5.71 -38.02 -26.31
CA GLN A 139 -6.51 -36.81 -26.16
C GLN A 139 -7.94 -36.98 -25.58
N ASN A 140 -8.17 -36.45 -24.38
CA ASN A 140 -8.74 -35.10 -24.27
C ASN A 140 -8.80 -34.58 -22.83
N GLU A 141 -8.50 -33.28 -22.73
CA GLU A 141 -9.16 -32.26 -21.91
C GLU A 141 -9.14 -32.43 -20.38
N ALA A 142 -8.20 -31.69 -19.78
CA ALA A 142 -8.16 -31.41 -18.35
C ALA A 142 -9.24 -30.39 -17.99
N ALA A 143 -10.30 -30.88 -17.34
CA ALA A 143 -11.20 -30.08 -16.54
C ALA A 143 -10.58 -29.84 -15.15
N ASP A 144 -10.62 -28.59 -14.73
CA ASP A 144 -10.22 -28.09 -13.42
C ASP A 144 -11.20 -28.66 -12.37
N LEU A 145 -10.72 -29.58 -11.52
CA LEU A 145 -11.47 -30.15 -10.41
C LEU A 145 -10.86 -29.66 -9.11
N THR A 146 -11.46 -28.64 -8.51
CA THR A 146 -11.37 -28.43 -7.06
C THR A 146 -12.18 -29.53 -6.38
N PRO A 147 -11.62 -30.32 -5.45
CA PRO A 147 -12.41 -31.30 -4.71
C PRO A 147 -13.27 -30.55 -3.69
N GLU A 148 -14.57 -30.50 -3.94
CA GLU A 148 -15.56 -30.25 -2.89
C GLU A 148 -15.49 -31.43 -1.91
N GLU A 149 -14.97 -31.19 -0.70
CA GLU A 149 -15.12 -32.12 0.41
C GLU A 149 -16.57 -32.03 0.91
N GLU A 150 -17.40 -33.02 0.52
CA GLU A 150 -18.72 -33.25 1.14
C GLU A 150 -18.54 -33.56 2.64
N GLU A 151 -18.96 -32.63 3.50
CA GLU A 151 -19.06 -32.84 4.93
C GLU A 151 -20.28 -33.73 5.24
N ASP A 152 -20.03 -35.03 5.42
CA ASP A 152 -21.01 -36.00 5.91
C ASP A 152 -21.15 -35.88 7.45
N GLU A 153 -22.01 -34.95 7.90
CA GLU A 153 -22.40 -34.77 9.30
C GLU A 153 -23.50 -35.76 9.72
N SER A 154 -23.15 -37.02 10.02
CA SER A 154 -24.12 -37.92 10.68
C SER A 154 -23.51 -39.03 11.54
N ALA A 155 -22.61 -38.73 12.49
CA ALA A 155 -22.40 -39.60 13.66
C ALA A 155 -21.56 -38.95 14.78
N GLN A 156 -22.18 -38.61 15.92
CA GLN A 156 -21.73 -38.97 17.28
C GLN A 156 -22.54 -38.23 18.36
N SER A 157 -23.58 -38.89 18.89
CA SER A 157 -24.26 -38.49 20.13
C SER A 157 -23.44 -38.95 21.34
N GLY A 158 -22.58 -38.07 21.85
CA GLY A 158 -21.78 -38.36 23.04
C GLY A 158 -21.03 -37.14 23.56
N GLY A 159 -21.75 -36.15 24.10
CA GLY A 159 -21.25 -35.15 25.07
C GLY A 159 -19.94 -34.41 24.78
N SER A 160 -19.48 -34.34 23.52
CA SER A 160 -18.31 -33.55 23.16
C SER A 160 -18.66 -32.07 23.21
N ALA A 161 -17.93 -31.28 24.00
CA ALA A 161 -18.07 -29.83 23.98
C ALA A 161 -17.90 -29.34 22.53
N SER A 162 -18.92 -28.67 22.00
CA SER A 162 -18.87 -28.11 20.64
C SER A 162 -17.95 -26.89 20.65
N LEU A 163 -16.96 -26.89 19.76
CA LEU A 163 -16.15 -25.70 19.50
C LEU A 163 -17.05 -24.54 19.08
N PRO A 164 -16.70 -23.28 19.41
CA PRO A 164 -17.40 -22.15 18.81
C PRO A 164 -17.30 -22.20 17.27
N ASP A 165 -18.39 -21.88 16.57
CA ASP A 165 -18.47 -21.98 15.11
C ASP A 165 -17.43 -21.13 14.36
N THR A 166 -16.84 -20.14 15.04
CA THR A 166 -15.81 -19.26 14.48
C THR A 166 -14.39 -19.76 14.72
N PHE A 167 -14.20 -20.85 15.46
CA PHE A 167 -12.87 -21.41 15.74
C PHE A 167 -12.53 -22.47 14.70
N ARG A 168 -11.30 -22.43 14.19
CA ARG A 168 -10.78 -23.45 13.28
C ARG A 168 -9.43 -23.94 13.76
N PHE A 169 -9.30 -25.25 13.93
CA PHE A 169 -8.03 -25.88 14.27
C PHE A 169 -7.42 -26.51 13.03
N HIS A 170 -6.14 -26.22 12.80
CA HIS A 170 -5.32 -26.84 11.77
C HIS A 170 -4.11 -27.52 12.42
N PRO A 171 -3.88 -28.81 12.16
CA PRO A 171 -4.87 -29.79 11.71
C PRO A 171 -6.10 -29.86 12.64
N SER A 172 -7.22 -30.36 12.12
CA SER A 172 -8.48 -30.51 12.87
C SER A 172 -8.36 -31.58 13.97
N ALA A 173 -9.34 -31.63 14.88
CA ALA A 173 -9.41 -32.65 15.94
C ALA A 173 -9.45 -34.08 15.37
N LYS A 174 -10.12 -34.26 14.22
CA LYS A 174 -10.21 -35.54 13.50
C LYS A 174 -8.84 -35.99 12.98
N ALA A 175 -8.08 -35.06 12.40
CA ALA A 175 -6.75 -35.34 11.86
C ALA A 175 -5.69 -35.52 12.96
N ARG A 176 -5.80 -34.75 14.05
CA ARG A 176 -4.94 -34.88 15.23
C ARG A 176 -5.80 -34.68 16.49
N PRO A 177 -6.11 -35.74 17.26
CA PRO A 177 -6.87 -35.64 18.50
C PRO A 177 -6.25 -34.63 19.47
N PHE A 178 -7.08 -33.91 20.23
CA PHE A 178 -6.61 -32.97 21.22
C PHE A 178 -5.96 -33.68 22.41
N LYS A 179 -4.97 -33.02 23.00
CA LYS A 179 -4.44 -33.34 24.33
C LYS A 179 -5.24 -32.61 25.40
N SER A 180 -5.17 -33.06 26.65
CA SER A 180 -5.91 -32.41 27.73
C SER A 180 -5.30 -31.06 28.14
N LYS A 181 -4.03 -30.80 27.81
CA LYS A 181 -3.34 -29.54 28.13
C LYS A 181 -2.73 -28.90 26.89
N ALA A 182 -2.67 -27.57 26.88
CA ALA A 182 -2.04 -26.82 25.80
C ALA A 182 -1.10 -25.73 26.30
N VAL A 183 0.09 -25.66 25.71
CA VAL A 183 0.91 -24.45 25.72
C VAL A 183 0.45 -23.59 24.55
N VAL A 184 0.00 -22.36 24.83
CA VAL A 184 -0.58 -21.45 23.83
C VAL A 184 0.27 -20.19 23.70
N THR A 185 0.58 -19.79 22.47
CA THR A 185 1.09 -18.44 22.15
C THR A 185 0.13 -17.75 21.19
N PHE A 186 0.22 -16.42 21.06
CA PHE A 186 -0.70 -15.64 20.23
C PHE A 186 0.03 -14.77 19.20
N LEU A 187 -0.37 -14.91 17.93
CA LEU A 187 0.10 -14.11 16.81
C LEU A 187 -1.07 -13.30 16.23
N ALA A 188 -1.12 -12.02 16.55
CA ALA A 188 -2.26 -11.15 16.24
C ALA A 188 -2.33 -10.69 14.78
N THR A 189 -1.18 -10.44 14.15
CA THR A 189 -1.05 -9.93 12.79
C THR A 189 0.37 -10.21 12.29
N ALA A 190 0.48 -10.44 10.99
CA ALA A 190 1.72 -10.36 10.24
C ALA A 190 1.45 -9.59 8.94
N SER A 191 2.44 -8.88 8.40
CA SER A 191 2.26 -8.07 7.19
C SER A 191 1.80 -8.95 6.02
N SER A 192 0.66 -8.65 5.41
CA SER A 192 0.13 -9.38 4.24
C SER A 192 0.73 -8.94 2.90
N ASP A 193 1.32 -7.75 2.86
CA ASP A 193 1.85 -7.19 1.61
C ASP A 193 3.17 -7.90 1.34
N ASP A 194 3.32 -8.47 0.13
CA ASP A 194 4.43 -9.31 -0.34
C ASP A 194 5.63 -9.29 0.62
N PHE A 195 5.63 -10.23 1.58
CA PHE A 195 6.61 -10.27 2.69
C PHE A 195 8.06 -10.37 2.18
N ARG A 196 8.25 -10.64 0.89
CA ARG A 196 9.54 -10.68 0.20
C ARG A 196 10.10 -9.27 -0.10
N LEU A 197 9.26 -8.23 -0.11
CA LEU A 197 9.59 -6.88 -0.62
C LEU A 197 9.52 -5.74 0.42
N GLN A 198 9.09 -6.02 1.67
CA GLN A 198 8.93 -4.99 2.71
C GLN A 198 9.89 -5.16 3.91
N PRO A 199 10.23 -4.08 4.64
CA PRO A 199 10.95 -4.21 5.90
C PRO A 199 10.04 -4.86 6.95
N LEU A 200 10.61 -5.75 7.78
CA LEU A 200 9.97 -6.34 8.95
C LEU A 200 9.47 -5.22 9.87
N ARG A 201 8.16 -5.18 10.03
CA ARG A 201 7.50 -4.41 11.07
C ARG A 201 7.67 -5.16 12.40
N ASP A 202 7.42 -4.49 13.52
CA ASP A 202 7.36 -5.18 14.83
C ASP A 202 6.42 -6.40 14.80
N ALA A 203 5.37 -6.34 13.98
CA ALA A 203 4.46 -7.47 13.71
C ALA A 203 5.17 -8.72 13.19
N ASP A 204 6.17 -8.57 12.32
CA ASP A 204 6.85 -9.72 11.70
C ASP A 204 7.85 -10.38 12.67
N TRP A 205 8.36 -9.63 13.66
CA TRP A 205 9.14 -10.20 14.76
C TRP A 205 8.31 -11.08 15.68
N PHE A 206 7.01 -10.82 15.79
CA PHE A 206 6.13 -11.72 16.52
C PHE A 206 5.99 -13.06 15.79
N PHE A 207 5.90 -13.09 14.45
CA PHE A 207 5.97 -14.36 13.72
C PHE A 207 7.28 -15.13 13.99
N VAL A 208 8.41 -14.41 14.02
CA VAL A 208 9.71 -15.00 14.40
C VAL A 208 9.65 -15.60 15.80
N GLY A 209 9.02 -14.90 16.77
CA GLY A 209 8.77 -15.42 18.11
C GLY A 209 7.92 -16.69 18.12
N ALA A 210 6.84 -16.76 17.33
CA ALA A 210 6.03 -17.98 17.19
C ALA A 210 6.83 -19.16 16.62
N CYS A 211 7.66 -18.92 15.59
CA CYS A 211 8.54 -19.95 15.04
C CYS A 211 9.55 -20.43 16.11
N LEU A 212 10.10 -19.52 16.90
CA LEU A 212 11.01 -19.85 17.98
C LEU A 212 10.33 -20.65 19.10
N HIS A 213 9.06 -20.36 19.41
CA HIS A 213 8.25 -21.19 20.31
C HIS A 213 8.00 -22.57 19.70
N ALA A 214 7.66 -22.67 18.42
CA ALA A 214 7.51 -23.95 17.74
C ALA A 214 8.80 -24.78 17.82
N TYR A 215 9.96 -24.18 17.58
CA TYR A 215 11.26 -24.82 17.83
C TYR A 215 11.41 -25.28 19.28
N THR A 216 11.17 -24.38 20.23
CA THR A 216 11.31 -24.63 21.68
C THR A 216 10.48 -25.83 22.12
N PHE A 217 9.21 -25.90 21.71
CA PHE A 217 8.29 -26.92 22.20
C PHE A 217 8.22 -28.19 21.36
N LEU A 218 8.68 -28.16 20.11
CA LEU A 218 8.54 -29.32 19.21
C LEU A 218 9.88 -29.94 18.81
N HIS A 219 10.98 -29.18 18.86
CA HIS A 219 12.25 -29.60 18.25
C HIS A 219 13.45 -29.54 19.20
N SER A 220 13.50 -28.57 20.11
CA SER A 220 14.60 -28.41 21.07
C SER A 220 14.78 -29.64 21.95
N GLU A 221 15.99 -30.20 22.01
CA GLU A 221 16.28 -31.36 22.84
C GLU A 221 16.04 -31.11 24.34
N LYS A 222 16.16 -29.85 24.78
CA LYS A 222 16.06 -29.45 26.19
C LYS A 222 14.64 -29.14 26.61
N THR A 223 13.82 -28.62 25.70
CA THR A 223 12.53 -28.01 26.04
C THR A 223 11.33 -28.61 25.33
N ARG A 224 11.54 -29.50 24.34
CA ARG A 224 10.44 -30.13 23.59
C ARG A 224 9.49 -30.91 24.48
N LEU A 225 8.22 -30.83 24.11
CA LEU A 225 7.16 -31.71 24.60
C LEU A 225 7.48 -33.15 24.18
N GLN A 226 7.40 -34.08 25.12
CA GLN A 226 7.57 -35.49 24.79
C GLN A 226 6.28 -36.02 24.16
N PRO A 227 6.35 -36.97 23.21
CA PRO A 227 5.14 -37.56 22.62
C PRO A 227 4.19 -38.20 23.64
N SER A 228 4.73 -38.67 24.77
CA SER A 228 3.99 -39.22 25.91
C SER A 228 3.30 -38.18 26.78
N ASP A 229 3.66 -36.91 26.64
CA ASP A 229 3.03 -35.83 27.41
C ASP A 229 1.58 -35.67 26.97
N ASP A 230 0.72 -35.37 27.94
CA ASP A 230 -0.66 -34.96 27.71
C ASP A 230 -0.76 -33.45 27.48
N THR A 231 0.19 -32.94 26.69
CA THR A 231 0.35 -31.52 26.40
C THR A 231 0.65 -31.34 24.93
N GLU A 232 -0.01 -30.39 24.26
CA GLU A 232 0.35 -29.97 22.90
C GLU A 232 0.72 -28.47 22.83
N PHE A 233 1.38 -28.08 21.74
CA PHE A 233 1.72 -26.69 21.46
C PHE A 233 0.79 -26.10 20.40
N VAL A 234 0.16 -24.98 20.74
CA VAL A 234 -0.85 -24.30 19.92
C VAL A 234 -0.42 -22.85 19.68
N VAL A 235 -0.46 -22.41 18.43
CA VAL A 235 -0.36 -21.00 18.05
C VAL A 235 -1.74 -20.50 17.71
N MET A 236 -2.27 -19.61 18.55
CA MET A 236 -3.52 -18.92 18.27
C MET A 236 -3.25 -17.75 17.30
N VAL A 237 -3.99 -17.71 16.20
CA VAL A 237 -3.85 -16.71 15.13
C VAL A 237 -5.19 -16.03 14.85
N THR A 238 -5.14 -14.81 14.31
CA THR A 238 -6.33 -14.13 13.78
C THR A 238 -6.48 -14.38 12.28
N GLU A 239 -7.61 -13.96 11.74
CA GLU A 239 -7.85 -13.82 10.30
C GLU A 239 -6.86 -12.90 9.57
N PHE A 240 -6.05 -12.12 10.30
CA PHE A 240 -5.06 -11.21 9.72
C PHE A 240 -3.67 -11.84 9.56
N VAL A 241 -3.45 -13.07 10.00
CA VAL A 241 -2.17 -13.78 9.81
C VAL A 241 -2.17 -14.43 8.43
N PRO A 242 -1.24 -14.07 7.51
CA PRO A 242 -1.21 -14.63 6.16
C PRO A 242 -1.07 -16.15 6.15
N GLN A 243 -1.71 -16.81 5.19
CA GLN A 243 -1.65 -18.28 5.06
C GLN A 243 -0.21 -18.83 5.04
N PRO A 244 0.77 -18.24 4.33
CA PRO A 244 2.15 -18.74 4.35
C PRO A 244 2.78 -18.81 5.75
N PHE A 245 2.37 -17.92 6.67
CA PHE A 245 2.87 -17.89 8.05
C PHE A 245 2.24 -19.03 8.85
N GLN A 246 0.94 -19.26 8.65
CA GLN A 246 0.22 -20.39 9.26
C GLN A 246 0.78 -21.73 8.77
N ASP A 247 0.97 -21.87 7.46
CA ASP A 247 1.56 -23.06 6.84
C ASP A 247 2.96 -23.34 7.41
N THR A 248 3.78 -22.30 7.59
CA THR A 248 5.10 -22.46 8.21
C THR A 248 5.01 -23.06 9.62
N LEU A 249 4.08 -22.57 10.45
CA LEU A 249 3.89 -23.08 11.80
C LEU A 249 3.36 -24.54 11.79
N LEU A 250 2.45 -24.85 10.88
CA LEU A 250 1.93 -26.21 10.67
C LEU A 250 3.02 -27.18 10.23
N GLU A 251 3.88 -26.76 9.29
CA GLU A 251 5.01 -27.53 8.80
C GLU A 251 6.08 -27.74 9.87
N MET A 252 6.24 -26.79 10.80
CA MET A 252 7.03 -26.96 12.01
C MET A 252 6.37 -27.87 13.05
N GLY A 253 5.15 -28.36 12.80
CA GLY A 253 4.43 -29.32 13.64
C GLY A 253 3.46 -28.70 14.65
N ALA A 254 3.32 -27.38 14.70
CA ALA A 254 2.42 -26.71 15.64
C ALA A 254 0.95 -27.06 15.34
N ARG A 255 0.06 -26.83 16.32
CA ARG A 255 -1.36 -26.65 16.01
C ARG A 255 -1.61 -25.18 15.80
N VAL A 256 -2.28 -24.80 14.72
CA VAL A 256 -2.75 -23.43 14.51
C VAL A 256 -4.23 -23.39 14.89
N LEU A 257 -4.58 -22.47 15.79
CA LEU A 257 -5.96 -22.17 16.17
C LEU A 257 -6.32 -20.79 15.62
N GLN A 258 -7.13 -20.75 14.57
CA GLN A 258 -7.67 -19.50 14.05
C GLN A 258 -8.89 -19.08 14.90
N VAL A 259 -8.85 -17.85 15.39
CA VAL A 259 -9.93 -17.23 16.19
C VAL A 259 -10.29 -15.87 15.62
N PRO A 260 -11.54 -15.42 15.78
CA PRO A 260 -11.92 -14.06 15.39
C PRO A 260 -11.22 -13.04 16.29
N SER A 261 -10.85 -11.90 15.69
CA SER A 261 -10.45 -10.72 16.44
C SER A 261 -11.54 -10.25 17.40
N ILE A 262 -11.15 -9.80 18.60
CA ILE A 262 -12.10 -9.27 19.60
C ILE A 262 -12.09 -7.75 19.54
N GLU A 263 -13.23 -7.17 19.19
CA GLU A 263 -13.46 -5.73 19.24
C GLU A 263 -14.28 -5.37 20.47
N ILE A 264 -13.78 -4.43 21.29
CA ILE A 264 -14.52 -3.91 22.44
C ILE A 264 -15.29 -2.67 21.98
N ALA A 265 -16.61 -2.79 21.89
CA ALA A 265 -17.51 -1.72 21.49
C ALA A 265 -17.23 -0.41 22.26
N GLY A 266 -17.16 0.71 21.54
CA GLY A 266 -16.87 2.02 22.12
C GLY A 266 -15.38 2.31 22.35
N ARG A 267 -14.48 1.42 21.91
CA ARG A 267 -13.02 1.62 21.93
C ARG A 267 -12.38 1.61 20.54
N GLU A 268 -13.19 1.79 19.51
CA GLU A 268 -12.80 1.93 18.10
C GLU A 268 -12.07 3.27 17.86
N LYS A 269 -10.88 3.45 18.45
CA LYS A 269 -10.01 4.56 18.08
C LYS A 269 -9.13 4.09 16.93
N PRO A 270 -9.10 4.80 15.79
CA PRO A 270 -8.15 4.50 14.72
C PRO A 270 -6.72 4.42 15.27
N GLY A 271 -6.09 3.26 15.16
CA GLY A 271 -4.74 3.01 15.67
C GLY A 271 -4.64 2.58 17.14
N ASP A 272 -5.74 2.19 17.80
CA ASP A 272 -5.66 1.59 19.13
C ASP A 272 -5.01 0.20 19.07
N LYS A 273 -3.70 0.17 19.29
CA LYS A 273 -2.89 -1.05 19.35
C LYS A 273 -3.38 -2.07 20.38
N TYR A 274 -4.20 -1.67 21.36
CA TYR A 274 -4.70 -2.55 22.40
C TYR A 274 -5.91 -3.37 21.95
N GLN A 275 -6.58 -3.02 20.84
CA GLN A 275 -7.76 -3.73 20.35
C GLN A 275 -7.46 -5.23 20.12
N TYR A 276 -6.33 -5.54 19.49
CA TYR A 276 -5.94 -6.92 19.22
C TYR A 276 -5.42 -7.70 20.44
N LEU A 277 -5.07 -7.03 21.54
CA LEU A 277 -4.60 -7.74 22.74
C LEU A 277 -5.73 -8.52 23.42
N TYR A 278 -6.98 -8.03 23.32
CA TYR A 278 -8.12 -8.73 23.90
C TYR A 278 -8.44 -10.03 23.18
N THR A 279 -7.99 -10.22 21.94
CA THR A 279 -8.15 -11.47 21.20
C THR A 279 -7.51 -12.65 21.94
N LYS A 280 -6.52 -12.42 22.81
CA LYS A 280 -5.97 -13.44 23.73
C LYS A 280 -7.05 -14.10 24.58
N LEU A 281 -8.10 -13.37 24.93
CA LEU A 281 -9.19 -13.87 25.79
C LEU A 281 -9.96 -15.04 25.16
N ASN A 282 -9.87 -15.26 23.84
CA ASN A 282 -10.45 -16.44 23.18
C ASN A 282 -9.96 -17.77 23.78
N MET A 283 -8.79 -17.80 24.45
CA MET A 283 -8.33 -19.01 25.16
C MET A 283 -9.27 -19.47 26.27
N TYR A 284 -10.06 -18.56 26.87
CA TYR A 284 -11.08 -18.93 27.86
C TYR A 284 -12.28 -19.66 27.24
N ARG A 285 -12.49 -19.56 25.92
CA ARG A 285 -13.58 -20.25 25.22
C ARG A 285 -13.26 -21.70 24.85
N LEU A 286 -12.07 -22.18 25.20
CA LEU A 286 -11.62 -23.56 24.96
C LEU A 286 -12.04 -24.53 26.09
N GLU A 287 -13.12 -24.17 26.79
CA GLU A 287 -13.74 -25.01 27.82
C GLU A 287 -14.22 -26.33 27.20
N GLY A 288 -13.89 -27.45 27.87
CA GLY A 288 -14.21 -28.80 27.38
C GLY A 288 -13.29 -29.31 26.26
N ILE A 289 -12.37 -28.47 25.77
CA ILE A 289 -11.30 -28.89 24.85
C ILE A 289 -10.00 -29.13 25.62
N TYR A 290 -9.61 -28.17 26.47
CA TYR A 290 -8.43 -28.28 27.32
C TYR A 290 -8.84 -28.14 28.79
N ASP A 291 -8.29 -29.02 29.64
CA ASP A 291 -8.43 -28.94 31.11
C ASP A 291 -7.65 -27.76 31.67
N SER A 292 -6.50 -27.43 31.05
CA SER A 292 -5.67 -26.30 31.43
C SER A 292 -4.83 -25.78 30.27
N ILE A 293 -4.59 -24.47 30.29
CA ILE A 293 -3.79 -23.76 29.30
C ILE A 293 -2.64 -23.04 30.00
N LEU A 294 -1.43 -23.20 29.48
CA LEU A 294 -0.29 -22.34 29.78
C LEU A 294 -0.09 -21.38 28.61
N PHE A 295 -0.59 -20.16 28.75
CA PHE A 295 -0.37 -19.09 27.80
C PHE A 295 0.98 -18.41 28.03
N LEU A 296 1.66 -18.12 26.92
CA LEU A 296 2.96 -17.48 26.85
C LEU A 296 2.90 -16.32 25.85
N ASP A 297 3.34 -15.12 26.27
CA ASP A 297 3.58 -14.04 25.31
C ASP A 297 4.68 -14.44 24.34
N ILE A 298 4.53 -14.03 23.08
CA ILE A 298 5.37 -14.50 21.97
C ILE A 298 6.84 -14.05 22.08
N ASP A 299 7.14 -13.07 22.95
CA ASP A 299 8.47 -12.55 23.26
C ASP A 299 9.06 -13.12 24.58
N ILE A 300 8.46 -14.17 25.14
CA ILE A 300 9.10 -14.99 26.18
C ILE A 300 9.88 -16.15 25.58
N ASN A 301 11.05 -16.49 26.15
CA ASN A 301 11.93 -17.53 25.61
C ASN A 301 12.33 -18.52 26.71
N TYR A 302 12.33 -19.82 26.37
CA TYR A 302 12.75 -20.91 27.23
C TYR A 302 13.88 -21.70 26.57
N PHE A 303 15.12 -21.43 26.99
CA PHE A 303 16.30 -22.02 26.33
C PHE A 303 16.73 -23.36 26.95
N GLU A 304 16.61 -23.50 28.26
CA GLU A 304 17.21 -24.60 29.01
C GLU A 304 16.18 -25.49 29.72
N GLN A 305 15.01 -24.94 30.10
CA GLN A 305 14.01 -25.64 30.89
C GLN A 305 12.60 -25.41 30.33
N SER A 306 11.86 -26.50 30.16
CA SER A 306 10.48 -26.46 29.70
C SER A 306 9.52 -26.00 30.83
N PRO A 307 8.59 -25.06 30.58
CA PRO A 307 7.61 -24.60 31.55
C PRO A 307 6.44 -25.57 31.77
N VAL A 308 6.38 -26.71 31.09
CA VAL A 308 5.25 -27.67 31.18
C VAL A 308 5.02 -28.19 32.60
N GLN A 309 6.04 -28.24 33.44
CA GLN A 309 5.87 -28.63 34.83
C GLN A 309 4.96 -27.68 35.64
N LEU A 310 4.73 -26.45 35.16
CA LEU A 310 3.77 -25.52 35.76
C LEU A 310 2.35 -26.09 35.80
N PHE A 311 1.98 -27.01 34.91
CA PHE A 311 0.66 -27.66 34.96
C PHE A 311 0.41 -28.43 36.27
N SER A 312 1.45 -28.83 37.00
CA SER A 312 1.31 -29.46 38.32
C SER A 312 0.85 -28.49 39.41
N SER A 313 0.95 -27.18 39.16
CA SER A 313 0.51 -26.12 40.07
C SER A 313 -0.99 -25.84 39.99
N VAL A 314 -1.69 -26.32 38.96
CA VAL A 314 -3.13 -26.09 38.78
C VAL A 314 -3.89 -26.72 39.93
N LYS A 315 -4.58 -25.87 40.71
CA LYS A 315 -5.45 -26.25 41.81
C LYS A 315 -6.86 -25.73 41.51
N PRO A 316 -7.71 -26.51 40.82
CA PRO A 316 -9.04 -26.04 40.44
C PRO A 316 -9.81 -25.53 41.66
N ARG A 317 -10.34 -24.31 41.54
CA ARG A 317 -11.22 -23.67 42.52
C ARG A 317 -12.60 -23.48 41.91
N LYS A 318 -13.57 -23.08 42.72
CA LYS A 318 -14.87 -22.62 42.24
C LYS A 318 -15.00 -21.13 42.51
N SER A 319 -15.49 -20.39 41.52
CA SER A 319 -15.90 -18.99 41.69
C SER A 319 -17.05 -18.90 42.71
N PRO A 320 -17.41 -17.69 43.18
CA PRO A 320 -18.61 -17.51 44.02
C PRO A 320 -19.88 -18.10 43.38
N ASP A 321 -19.98 -18.06 42.06
CA ASP A 321 -21.09 -18.62 41.28
C ASP A 321 -20.93 -20.12 40.96
N GLY A 322 -19.91 -20.77 41.50
CA GLY A 322 -19.70 -22.22 41.40
C GLY A 322 -18.98 -22.70 40.12
N HIS A 323 -18.56 -21.78 39.24
CA HIS A 323 -17.85 -22.11 38.00
C HIS A 323 -16.38 -22.48 38.28
N PRO A 324 -15.82 -23.51 37.63
CA PRO A 324 -14.43 -23.89 37.83
C PRO A 324 -13.49 -22.80 37.33
N TYR A 325 -12.46 -22.49 38.11
CA TYR A 325 -11.43 -21.55 37.71
C TYR A 325 -10.09 -21.87 38.33
N TYR A 326 -9.03 -21.46 37.64
CA TYR A 326 -7.70 -21.29 38.17
C TYR A 326 -7.04 -20.22 37.31
N PHE A 327 -6.31 -19.31 37.93
CA PHE A 327 -5.48 -18.34 37.23
C PHE A 327 -4.20 -18.15 38.03
N GLY A 328 -3.07 -18.53 37.44
CA GLY A 328 -1.75 -18.38 38.02
C GLY A 328 -0.85 -17.59 37.08
N SER A 329 -0.02 -16.72 37.64
CA SER A 329 0.90 -15.88 36.86
C SER A 329 2.13 -15.53 37.70
N THR A 330 3.09 -14.80 37.16
CA THR A 330 4.26 -14.32 37.91
C THR A 330 4.06 -12.88 38.34
N ARG A 331 4.65 -12.48 39.47
CA ARG A 331 4.58 -11.09 39.93
C ARG A 331 5.24 -10.12 38.93
N GLU A 332 4.71 -8.90 38.84
CA GLU A 332 5.37 -7.82 38.10
C GLU A 332 6.60 -7.29 38.88
N TRP A 333 7.70 -7.05 38.19
CA TRP A 333 8.98 -6.74 38.84
C TRP A 333 9.04 -5.30 39.40
N GLN A 334 9.80 -5.14 40.48
CA GLN A 334 10.10 -3.88 41.21
C GLN A 334 8.95 -3.00 41.71
N ASN A 335 7.67 -3.28 41.43
CA ASN A 335 6.53 -2.53 41.98
C ASN A 335 5.21 -3.32 42.02
N GLY A 336 5.24 -4.65 41.90
CA GLY A 336 4.03 -5.47 41.81
C GLY A 336 3.25 -5.60 43.12
N ASN A 337 2.75 -4.49 43.69
CA ASN A 337 1.82 -4.41 44.85
C ASN A 337 0.55 -5.25 44.61
N GLY A 338 0.67 -6.59 44.63
CA GLY A 338 -0.40 -7.51 44.25
C GLY A 338 -0.66 -7.63 42.74
N ILE A 339 0.22 -7.09 41.88
CA ILE A 339 0.06 -7.09 40.41
C ILE A 339 0.91 -8.20 39.77
N PHE A 340 0.32 -8.95 38.84
CA PHE A 340 0.99 -9.96 38.03
C PHE A 340 1.26 -9.50 36.58
N ASN A 341 2.18 -10.19 35.91
CA ASN A 341 2.57 -9.96 34.53
C ASN A 341 1.88 -10.96 33.58
N THR A 342 1.18 -10.50 32.54
CA THR A 342 0.41 -11.40 31.66
C THR A 342 1.22 -12.15 30.61
N GLY A 343 2.54 -12.02 30.61
CA GLY A 343 3.42 -12.78 29.71
C GLY A 343 3.46 -14.27 30.00
N VAL A 344 3.09 -14.69 31.22
CA VAL A 344 2.87 -16.10 31.59
C VAL A 344 1.56 -16.21 32.32
N GLN A 345 0.63 -17.01 31.79
CA GLN A 345 -0.68 -17.25 32.40
C GLN A 345 -0.96 -18.75 32.41
N LEU A 346 -1.20 -19.32 33.57
CA LEU A 346 -1.66 -20.70 33.73
C LEU A 346 -3.12 -20.65 34.15
N LEU A 347 -4.03 -21.16 33.31
CA LEU A 347 -5.46 -21.01 33.53
C LEU A 347 -6.28 -22.26 33.22
N ILE A 348 -7.48 -22.33 33.79
CA ILE A 348 -8.54 -23.25 33.37
C ILE A 348 -9.50 -22.48 32.45
N PRO A 349 -9.71 -22.92 31.19
CA PRO A 349 -10.67 -22.27 30.29
C PRO A 349 -12.08 -22.28 30.86
N SER A 350 -12.83 -21.19 30.65
CA SER A 350 -14.21 -21.07 31.07
C SER A 350 -14.93 -19.98 30.26
N ILE A 351 -16.01 -20.35 29.59
CA ILE A 351 -16.87 -19.44 28.82
C ILE A 351 -17.51 -18.40 29.75
N TYR A 352 -17.83 -18.78 30.99
CA TYR A 352 -18.32 -17.86 32.02
C TYR A 352 -17.32 -16.73 32.28
N HIS A 353 -16.05 -17.07 32.52
CA HIS A 353 -15.00 -16.07 32.79
C HIS A 353 -14.68 -15.23 31.53
N PHE A 354 -14.73 -15.82 30.33
CA PHE A 354 -14.61 -15.07 29.08
C PHE A 354 -15.65 -13.94 28.99
N ASN A 355 -16.93 -14.25 29.19
CA ASN A 355 -18.02 -13.28 29.09
C ASN A 355 -17.88 -12.17 30.14
N ALA A 356 -17.51 -12.52 31.37
CA ALA A 356 -17.29 -11.56 32.45
C ALA A 356 -16.10 -10.62 32.14
N LEU A 357 -15.01 -11.14 31.56
CA LEU A 357 -13.86 -10.34 31.13
C LEU A 357 -14.21 -9.39 29.99
N LEU A 358 -15.01 -9.82 29.01
CA LEU A 358 -15.49 -8.94 27.94
C LEU A 358 -16.38 -7.81 28.47
N GLU A 359 -17.26 -8.11 29.42
CA GLU A 359 -18.10 -7.08 30.04
C GLU A 359 -17.23 -6.07 30.80
N LEU A 360 -16.27 -6.54 31.58
CA LEU A 360 -15.32 -5.68 32.30
C LEU A 360 -14.45 -4.84 31.34
N ALA A 361 -14.11 -5.36 30.17
CA ALA A 361 -13.29 -4.69 29.18
C ALA A 361 -13.94 -3.43 28.58
N LYS A 362 -15.26 -3.32 28.65
CA LYS A 362 -16.02 -2.13 28.23
C LYS A 362 -15.65 -0.89 29.07
N ASP A 363 -15.14 -1.07 30.29
CA ASP A 363 -14.64 0.03 31.11
C ASP A 363 -13.17 0.38 30.76
N PRO A 364 -12.91 1.57 30.20
CA PRO A 364 -11.55 1.99 29.81
C PRO A 364 -10.61 2.17 31.02
N VAL A 365 -11.14 2.37 32.23
CA VAL A 365 -10.33 2.51 33.44
C VAL A 365 -9.80 1.15 33.88
N LYS A 366 -10.61 0.10 33.76
CA LYS A 366 -10.26 -1.28 34.16
C LYS A 366 -9.27 -1.95 33.23
N THR A 367 -9.09 -1.39 32.04
CA THR A 367 -8.25 -1.91 30.96
C THR A 367 -7.01 -1.07 30.71
N LYS A 368 -6.66 -0.20 31.67
CA LYS A 368 -5.42 0.56 31.63
C LYS A 368 -4.26 -0.43 31.55
N TYR A 369 -3.42 -0.34 30.50
CA TYR A 369 -2.35 -1.31 30.16
C TYR A 369 -2.81 -2.59 29.43
N GLY A 370 -3.96 -2.56 28.74
CA GLY A 370 -4.38 -3.65 27.86
C GLY A 370 -4.90 -4.88 28.63
N ASP A 371 -4.53 -6.06 28.17
CA ASP A 371 -4.87 -7.36 28.79
C ASP A 371 -4.31 -7.47 30.21
N GLN A 372 -3.10 -6.99 30.48
CA GLN A 372 -2.53 -6.99 31.83
C GLN A 372 -3.39 -6.21 32.83
N GLY A 373 -3.82 -5.01 32.45
CA GLY A 373 -4.71 -4.20 33.29
C GLY A 373 -6.02 -4.89 33.60
N LEU A 374 -6.68 -5.38 32.55
CA LEU A 374 -7.96 -6.06 32.64
C LEU A 374 -7.89 -7.28 33.57
N LEU A 375 -6.90 -8.14 33.34
CA LEU A 375 -6.74 -9.38 34.10
C LEU A 375 -6.37 -9.10 35.56
N ASN A 376 -5.53 -8.09 35.84
CA ASN A 376 -5.20 -7.72 37.23
C ASN A 376 -6.40 -7.17 38.01
N VAL A 377 -7.36 -6.52 37.33
CA VAL A 377 -8.62 -6.13 37.96
C VAL A 377 -9.49 -7.34 38.24
N TYR A 378 -9.63 -8.24 37.26
CA TYR A 378 -10.53 -9.40 37.37
C TYR A 378 -10.04 -10.43 38.38
N PHE A 379 -8.74 -10.74 38.35
CA PHE A 379 -8.07 -11.68 39.24
C PHE A 379 -7.28 -10.97 40.33
N ALA A 380 -7.83 -9.92 40.93
CA ALA A 380 -7.15 -9.17 41.99
C ALA A 380 -6.79 -10.09 43.18
N GLY A 381 -5.60 -9.91 43.77
CA GLY A 381 -5.12 -10.78 44.86
C GLY A 381 -5.98 -10.73 46.14
N ASP A 382 -6.72 -9.64 46.34
CA ASP A 382 -7.70 -9.43 47.41
C ASP A 382 -9.16 -9.52 46.93
N GLY A 383 -9.39 -9.89 45.67
CA GLY A 383 -10.70 -10.05 45.07
C GLY A 383 -11.35 -11.42 45.30
N GLU A 384 -12.51 -11.63 44.68
CA GLU A 384 -13.25 -12.91 44.77
C GLU A 384 -12.61 -14.05 43.98
N LEU A 385 -11.79 -13.72 42.97
CA LEU A 385 -11.07 -14.66 42.13
C LEU A 385 -9.56 -14.43 42.24
N PRO A 386 -8.94 -14.67 43.42
CA PRO A 386 -7.52 -14.38 43.61
C PRO A 386 -6.65 -15.25 42.73
N TRP A 387 -5.65 -14.63 42.10
CA TRP A 387 -4.61 -15.32 41.32
C TRP A 387 -3.61 -16.07 42.22
N ASP A 388 -2.95 -17.09 41.66
CA ASP A 388 -1.88 -17.84 42.31
C ASP A 388 -0.49 -17.40 41.80
N GLU A 389 0.41 -17.06 42.72
CA GLU A 389 1.76 -16.62 42.39
C GLU A 389 2.66 -17.79 41.98
N LEU A 390 3.04 -17.79 40.70
CA LEU A 390 4.06 -18.65 40.12
C LEU A 390 5.46 -18.06 40.38
N PRO A 391 6.50 -18.90 40.52
CA PRO A 391 7.86 -18.41 40.77
C PRO A 391 8.35 -17.44 39.67
N GLN A 392 8.95 -16.32 40.09
CA GLN A 392 9.39 -15.26 39.16
C GLN A 392 10.35 -15.75 38.06
N PHE A 393 11.15 -16.78 38.33
CA PHE A 393 12.14 -17.28 37.37
C PHE A 393 11.53 -17.90 36.10
N TRP A 394 10.21 -18.16 36.07
CA TRP A 394 9.48 -18.55 34.86
C TRP A 394 9.20 -17.38 33.90
N ASN A 395 9.31 -16.14 34.37
CA ASN A 395 9.00 -14.94 33.60
C ASN A 395 9.91 -13.80 34.04
N MET A 396 11.21 -13.94 33.78
CA MET A 396 12.17 -12.90 34.09
C MET A 396 12.13 -11.81 33.02
N ASN A 397 11.57 -10.65 33.39
CA ASN A 397 11.55 -9.42 32.59
C ASN A 397 12.62 -8.42 33.07
N HIS A 398 12.71 -7.24 32.44
CA HIS A 398 13.66 -6.16 32.81
C HIS A 398 15.14 -6.60 32.80
N LEU A 399 15.56 -7.21 31.69
CA LEU A 399 16.88 -7.82 31.53
C LEU A 399 18.05 -6.82 31.66
N GLU A 400 17.78 -5.53 31.49
CA GLU A 400 18.73 -4.42 31.61
C GLU A 400 19.27 -4.19 33.03
N VAL A 401 18.58 -4.72 34.04
CA VAL A 401 18.85 -4.45 35.47
C VAL A 401 18.98 -5.72 36.31
N ARG A 402 18.93 -6.90 35.68
CA ARG A 402 19.14 -8.20 36.36
C ARG A 402 20.60 -8.44 36.69
N ASN A 403 20.82 -9.09 37.82
CA ASN A 403 22.14 -9.58 38.21
C ASN A 403 22.39 -11.00 37.67
N GLU A 404 23.66 -11.41 37.69
CA GLU A 404 24.12 -12.68 37.12
C GLU A 404 23.48 -13.92 37.77
N SER A 405 23.19 -13.85 39.08
CA SER A 405 22.51 -14.96 39.78
C SER A 405 21.06 -15.10 39.35
N GLU A 406 20.34 -13.99 39.15
CA GLU A 406 18.97 -14.00 38.65
C GLU A 406 18.92 -14.54 37.23
N VAL A 407 19.82 -14.06 36.37
CA VAL A 407 19.90 -14.51 34.97
C VAL A 407 20.18 -16.00 34.87
N ARG A 408 21.12 -16.53 35.68
CA ARG A 408 21.40 -17.98 35.71
C ARG A 408 20.26 -18.83 36.25
N ALA A 409 19.43 -18.27 37.13
CA ALA A 409 18.30 -18.98 37.72
C ALA A 409 17.04 -18.94 36.84
N ALA A 410 17.01 -18.07 35.83
CA ALA A 410 15.85 -17.91 34.96
C ALA A 410 15.61 -19.15 34.09
N ALA A 411 14.38 -19.66 34.14
CA ALA A 411 13.88 -20.66 33.20
C ALA A 411 13.26 -19.97 31.98
N GLY A 412 12.50 -18.89 32.20
CA GLY A 412 11.87 -18.09 31.15
C GLY A 412 12.38 -16.65 31.13
N VAL A 413 12.71 -16.16 29.93
CA VAL A 413 13.26 -14.84 29.66
C VAL A 413 12.27 -14.05 28.83
N HIS A 414 11.67 -13.02 29.43
CA HIS A 414 10.64 -12.18 28.78
C HIS A 414 11.28 -10.87 28.34
N GLY A 415 11.48 -10.74 27.04
CA GLY A 415 12.12 -9.55 26.46
C GLY A 415 12.30 -9.71 24.96
N LYS A 416 12.29 -8.57 24.27
CA LYS A 416 12.40 -8.54 22.81
C LYS A 416 13.87 -8.60 22.44
N LEU A 417 14.51 -9.77 22.58
CA LEU A 417 15.96 -9.93 22.36
C LEU A 417 16.42 -9.49 20.96
N TRP A 418 15.54 -9.56 19.96
CA TRP A 418 15.79 -8.99 18.63
C TRP A 418 15.92 -7.47 18.61
N SER A 419 15.33 -6.76 19.58
CA SER A 419 15.34 -5.29 19.62
C SER A 419 16.09 -4.70 20.81
N GLU A 420 16.24 -5.45 21.89
CA GLU A 420 16.72 -5.00 23.19
C GLU A 420 18.12 -5.51 23.55
N CYS A 421 18.79 -6.29 22.67
CA CYS A 421 20.08 -6.87 23.03
C CYS A 421 21.13 -5.85 23.49
N GLN A 422 21.10 -4.63 22.92
CA GLN A 422 22.01 -3.53 23.26
C GLN A 422 21.77 -2.95 24.66
N PHE A 423 20.60 -3.22 25.25
CA PHE A 423 20.22 -2.78 26.59
C PHE A 423 20.45 -3.86 27.65
N LEU A 424 20.90 -5.07 27.25
CA LEU A 424 21.21 -6.13 28.20
C LEU A 424 22.35 -5.69 29.12
N SER A 425 22.19 -5.97 30.42
CA SER A 425 23.29 -5.83 31.38
C SER A 425 24.43 -6.80 31.03
N GLU A 426 25.64 -6.58 31.54
CA GLU A 426 26.76 -7.55 31.36
C GLU A 426 26.36 -8.97 31.82
N ALA A 427 25.53 -9.06 32.86
CA ALA A 427 25.00 -10.33 33.35
C ALA A 427 24.02 -10.99 32.36
N SER A 428 23.25 -10.21 31.61
CA SER A 428 22.23 -10.69 30.67
C SER A 428 22.78 -10.92 29.25
N LYS A 429 23.95 -10.41 28.89
CA LYS A 429 24.57 -10.62 27.56
C LYS A 429 24.65 -12.09 27.11
N PRO A 430 24.92 -13.09 27.97
CA PRO A 430 24.90 -14.49 27.56
C PRO A 430 23.55 -14.96 26.98
N LEU A 431 22.43 -14.33 27.37
CA LEU A 431 21.09 -14.65 26.85
C LEU A 431 20.99 -14.39 25.35
N PHE A 432 21.70 -13.39 24.82
CA PHE A 432 21.74 -13.14 23.39
C PHE A 432 22.34 -14.32 22.61
N SER A 433 23.37 -14.98 23.17
CA SER A 433 23.97 -16.16 22.54
C SER A 433 23.00 -17.34 22.51
N LEU A 434 22.28 -17.58 23.60
CA LEU A 434 21.25 -18.62 23.66
C LEU A 434 20.11 -18.36 22.65
N TRP A 435 19.67 -17.10 22.55
CA TRP A 435 18.68 -16.69 21.57
C TRP A 435 19.17 -16.85 20.14
N ARG A 436 20.38 -16.37 19.82
CA ARG A 436 21.04 -16.57 18.52
C ARG A 436 21.11 -18.04 18.14
N ASP A 437 21.56 -18.89 19.05
CA ASP A 437 21.75 -20.32 18.77
C ASP A 437 20.41 -21.01 18.53
N SER A 438 19.37 -20.63 19.28
CA SER A 438 18.01 -21.12 19.07
C SER A 438 17.42 -20.61 17.74
N MET A 439 17.67 -19.37 17.37
CA MET A 439 17.28 -18.80 16.07
C MET A 439 17.95 -19.53 14.90
N ARG A 440 19.25 -19.85 15.02
CA ARG A 440 19.98 -20.66 14.03
C ARG A 440 19.39 -22.05 13.88
N ALA A 441 19.06 -22.70 15.01
CA ALA A 441 18.42 -24.02 15.02
C ALA A 441 17.02 -23.98 14.38
N THR A 442 16.20 -22.99 14.73
CA THR A 442 14.88 -22.73 14.11
C THR A 442 15.01 -22.58 12.60
N ARG A 443 15.93 -21.74 12.13
CA ARG A 443 16.14 -21.51 10.70
C ARG A 443 16.58 -22.77 9.97
N ARG A 444 17.47 -23.58 10.57
CA ARG A 444 17.90 -24.86 9.98
C ARG A 444 16.71 -25.77 9.69
N ILE A 445 15.79 -25.91 10.64
CA ILE A 445 14.57 -26.73 10.46
C ILE A 445 13.73 -26.20 9.31
N GLN A 446 13.53 -24.88 9.22
CA GLN A 446 12.78 -24.29 8.10
C GLN A 446 13.47 -24.52 6.75
N MET A 447 14.81 -24.45 6.70
CA MET A 447 15.57 -24.76 5.48
C MET A 447 15.47 -26.23 5.09
N ASP A 448 15.46 -27.15 6.06
CA ASP A 448 15.24 -28.57 5.82
C ASP A 448 13.83 -28.85 5.29
N ILE A 449 12.81 -28.15 5.79
CA ILE A 449 11.46 -28.24 5.25
C ILE A 449 11.42 -27.71 3.80
N LEU A 450 11.98 -26.52 3.54
CA LEU A 450 12.06 -25.93 2.20
C LEU A 450 12.79 -26.82 1.19
N LYS A 451 13.85 -27.50 1.64
CA LYS A 451 14.60 -28.45 0.80
C LYS A 451 13.69 -29.57 0.29
N ASN A 452 12.79 -30.05 1.14
CA ASN A 452 11.95 -31.21 0.88
C ASN A 452 10.56 -30.88 0.30
N ARG A 453 10.03 -29.67 0.53
CA ARG A 453 8.68 -29.27 0.10
C ARG A 453 8.72 -28.07 -0.85
N TYR A 454 7.67 -27.89 -1.66
CA TYR A 454 7.52 -26.75 -2.56
C TYR A 454 6.51 -25.78 -1.94
N LEU A 455 6.97 -25.00 -0.96
CA LEU A 455 6.13 -24.07 -0.20
C LEU A 455 6.84 -22.72 -0.14
N ALA A 456 6.08 -21.66 -0.37
CA ALA A 456 6.55 -20.30 -0.10
C ALA A 456 6.56 -20.09 1.43
N MET A 457 7.64 -20.52 2.09
CA MET A 457 7.79 -20.47 3.54
C MET A 457 8.60 -19.23 3.96
N PRO A 458 8.01 -18.27 4.71
CA PRO A 458 8.76 -17.23 5.42
C PRO A 458 9.78 -17.83 6.40
N LEU A 459 11.01 -17.31 6.38
CA LEU A 459 12.11 -17.80 7.21
C LEU A 459 12.44 -16.86 8.36
N VAL A 460 12.79 -17.40 9.53
CA VAL A 460 13.36 -16.57 10.61
C VAL A 460 14.72 -16.02 10.17
N PRO A 461 15.11 -14.80 10.58
CA PRO A 461 16.32 -14.15 10.08
C PRO A 461 17.63 -14.83 10.51
N ALA A 462 18.66 -14.60 9.72
CA ALA A 462 20.03 -14.95 10.07
C ALA A 462 20.59 -14.04 11.18
N VAL A 463 20.88 -14.61 12.36
CA VAL A 463 21.42 -13.86 13.51
C VAL A 463 22.96 -13.98 13.54
N PRO A 464 23.70 -12.85 13.57
CA PRO A 464 25.16 -12.82 13.63
C PRO A 464 25.69 -13.26 15.00
N ASP A 465 27.00 -13.31 15.17
CA ASP A 465 27.61 -13.89 16.37
C ASP A 465 27.46 -12.98 17.59
N THR A 466 27.49 -11.65 17.42
CA THR A 466 27.42 -10.70 18.53
C THR A 466 26.22 -9.77 18.46
N CYS A 467 25.83 -9.21 19.62
CA CYS A 467 24.76 -8.23 19.68
C CYS A 467 25.17 -6.91 19.00
N GLU A 468 26.45 -6.54 19.02
CA GLU A 468 26.96 -5.36 18.35
C GLU A 468 26.82 -5.49 16.82
N GLU A 469 27.18 -6.67 16.28
CA GLU A 469 26.95 -7.00 14.87
C GLU A 469 25.45 -6.96 14.56
N TRP A 470 24.63 -7.58 15.41
CA TRP A 470 23.17 -7.56 15.26
C TRP A 470 22.60 -6.16 15.26
N THR A 471 23.04 -5.29 16.17
CA THR A 471 22.57 -3.91 16.29
C THR A 471 22.99 -3.07 15.09
N SER A 472 24.21 -3.29 14.58
CA SER A 472 24.69 -2.64 13.37
C SER A 472 23.83 -3.02 12.17
N ILE A 473 23.44 -4.29 12.06
CA ILE A 473 22.52 -4.78 11.03
C ILE A 473 21.10 -4.27 11.31
N LYS A 474 20.66 -4.23 12.57
CA LYS A 474 19.31 -3.80 12.98
C LYS A 474 19.02 -2.35 12.59
N GLY A 475 19.92 -1.42 12.91
CA GLY A 475 19.78 0.00 12.52
C GLY A 475 19.79 0.21 11.00
N MET A 476 20.37 -0.75 10.27
CA MET A 476 20.41 -0.81 8.83
C MET A 476 19.21 -1.53 8.20
N THR A 477 18.38 -2.18 9.01
CA THR A 477 17.29 -3.07 8.56
C THR A 477 15.89 -2.44 8.61
N THR A 478 15.73 -1.27 9.21
CA THR A 478 14.45 -0.51 9.20
C THR A 478 14.15 0.17 7.86
N LEU A 479 15.08 0.19 6.91
CA LEU A 479 14.84 0.52 5.51
C LEU A 479 14.66 -0.77 4.73
N LYS A 480 13.49 -0.97 4.09
CA LYS A 480 13.12 -1.73 2.86
C LYS A 480 13.90 -3.02 2.45
N TYR A 481 14.82 -3.52 3.26
CA TYR A 481 15.88 -4.45 2.90
C TYR A 481 16.08 -5.50 4.00
N GLN A 482 15.06 -5.81 4.81
CA GLN A 482 15.04 -6.98 5.71
C GLN A 482 14.88 -8.29 4.96
N THR A 483 15.88 -8.50 4.16
CA THR A 483 16.22 -9.65 3.34
C THR A 483 16.99 -10.67 4.15
N ALA A 484 17.05 -10.48 5.48
CA ALA A 484 17.44 -11.52 6.42
C ALA A 484 16.49 -12.74 6.35
N MET A 485 15.28 -12.58 5.80
CA MET A 485 14.36 -13.69 5.49
C MET A 485 14.55 -14.29 4.10
N SER A 486 15.41 -13.75 3.25
CA SER A 486 15.55 -14.29 1.89
C SER A 486 16.04 -15.73 1.95
N SER A 487 15.34 -16.59 1.21
CA SER A 487 15.70 -17.99 1.08
C SER A 487 16.90 -18.09 0.15
N PHE A 488 18.05 -18.45 0.72
CA PHE A 488 19.31 -18.58 -0.01
C PHE A 488 19.67 -20.05 -0.14
N ALA A 489 20.01 -20.50 -1.35
CA ALA A 489 20.49 -21.85 -1.60
C ALA A 489 21.90 -21.84 -2.21
N ILE A 490 22.72 -22.80 -1.80
CA ILE A 490 23.94 -23.16 -2.50
C ILE A 490 23.65 -24.44 -3.29
N LEU A 491 23.83 -24.38 -4.60
CA LEU A 491 23.73 -25.52 -5.51
C LEU A 491 25.14 -26.01 -5.86
N THR A 492 25.45 -27.22 -5.40
CA THR A 492 26.66 -27.96 -5.71
C THR A 492 26.34 -29.00 -6.79
N VAL A 493 26.99 -28.87 -7.94
CA VAL A 493 26.83 -29.78 -9.09
C VAL A 493 28.13 -30.55 -9.32
N GLY A 494 28.04 -31.85 -9.62
CA GLY A 494 29.17 -32.67 -10.08
C GLY A 494 29.86 -33.50 -9.00
N ASN A 495 31.03 -34.06 -9.34
CA ASN A 495 31.83 -34.87 -8.40
C ASN A 495 32.61 -33.96 -7.45
N VAL A 496 32.16 -33.86 -6.20
CA VAL A 496 32.75 -33.02 -5.15
C VAL A 496 33.35 -33.89 -4.05
N SER A 497 34.51 -33.49 -3.51
CA SER A 497 35.11 -34.20 -2.38
C SER A 497 34.25 -34.03 -1.12
N GLN A 498 34.29 -35.01 -0.21
CA GLN A 498 33.54 -34.91 1.04
C GLN A 498 33.98 -33.71 1.89
N GLU A 499 35.26 -33.33 1.81
CA GLU A 499 35.82 -32.17 2.52
C GLU A 499 35.20 -30.84 2.05
N VAL A 500 35.09 -30.65 0.73
CA VAL A 500 34.41 -29.47 0.14
C VAL A 500 32.93 -29.46 0.52
N LEU A 501 32.25 -30.61 0.48
CA LEU A 501 30.85 -30.71 0.89
C LEU A 501 30.65 -30.33 2.36
N ASN A 502 31.53 -30.80 3.24
CA ASN A 502 31.50 -30.46 4.66
C ASN A 502 31.74 -28.96 4.88
N SER A 503 32.74 -28.38 4.20
CA SER A 503 33.04 -26.94 4.27
C SER A 503 31.84 -26.07 3.84
N ARG A 504 31.13 -26.46 2.78
CA ARG A 504 29.91 -25.77 2.32
C ARG A 504 28.75 -25.95 3.29
N GLU A 505 28.58 -27.14 3.83
CA GLU A 505 27.55 -27.42 4.83
C GLU A 505 27.78 -26.58 6.09
N ASP A 506 29.02 -26.50 6.58
CA ASP A 506 29.40 -25.69 7.73
C ASP A 506 29.13 -24.19 7.47
N PHE A 507 29.40 -23.71 6.26
CA PHE A 507 29.08 -22.33 5.87
C PHE A 507 27.56 -22.10 5.80
N CYS A 508 26.82 -23.01 5.15
CA CYS A 508 25.36 -22.98 5.05
C CYS A 508 24.71 -22.99 6.42
N VAL A 509 25.19 -23.81 7.34
CA VAL A 509 24.64 -23.95 8.70
C VAL A 509 25.04 -22.80 9.61
N GLY A 510 26.32 -22.45 9.64
CA GLY A 510 26.86 -21.61 10.69
C GLY A 510 26.82 -20.12 10.39
N LYS A 511 26.76 -19.76 9.09
CA LYS A 511 27.12 -18.41 8.64
C LYS A 511 26.10 -17.81 7.68
N ALA A 512 25.91 -18.44 6.53
CA ALA A 512 24.95 -17.97 5.53
C ALA A 512 23.51 -18.34 5.87
N LEU A 513 23.32 -19.37 6.70
CA LEU A 513 22.01 -19.92 7.03
C LEU A 513 21.18 -20.21 5.77
N ALA A 514 21.80 -20.98 4.90
CA ALA A 514 21.40 -21.31 3.54
C ALA A 514 21.09 -22.80 3.38
N ALA A 515 20.29 -23.17 2.39
CA ALA A 515 20.07 -24.57 2.03
C ALA A 515 21.21 -25.04 1.13
N HIS A 516 21.84 -26.16 1.47
CA HIS A 516 22.81 -26.80 0.60
C HIS A 516 22.16 -27.93 -0.21
N HIS A 517 22.17 -27.78 -1.53
CA HIS A 517 21.70 -28.78 -2.49
C HIS A 517 22.89 -29.41 -3.19
N VAL A 518 22.93 -30.73 -3.22
CA VAL A 518 23.97 -31.52 -3.89
C VAL A 518 23.27 -32.38 -4.93
N GLU A 519 23.61 -32.18 -6.20
CA GLU A 519 23.00 -32.93 -7.29
C GLU A 519 24.04 -33.84 -7.96
N SER A 520 23.61 -35.08 -8.23
CA SER A 520 24.49 -36.12 -8.77
C SER A 520 24.93 -35.77 -10.20
N PRO A 521 26.22 -35.98 -10.55
CA PRO A 521 26.70 -35.82 -11.92
C PRO A 521 26.00 -36.71 -12.95
N GLN A 522 25.27 -37.74 -12.51
CA GLN A 522 24.46 -38.57 -13.41
C GLN A 522 23.20 -37.84 -13.90
N LYS A 523 22.65 -36.92 -13.08
CA LYS A 523 21.42 -36.17 -13.35
C LYS A 523 21.68 -34.85 -14.07
N ILE A 524 22.80 -34.20 -13.78
CA ILE A 524 23.19 -32.92 -14.38
C ILE A 524 24.49 -33.15 -15.13
N ARG A 525 24.42 -33.15 -16.46
CA ARG A 525 25.55 -33.43 -17.34
C ARG A 525 26.09 -32.17 -18.00
N THR A 526 25.23 -31.17 -18.16
CA THR A 526 25.52 -29.91 -18.85
C THR A 526 25.15 -28.70 -18.00
N LEU A 527 25.65 -27.53 -18.37
CA LEU A 527 25.19 -26.25 -17.85
C LEU A 527 23.69 -26.05 -18.14
N PHE A 528 23.21 -26.49 -19.30
CA PHE A 528 21.79 -26.39 -19.65
C PHE A 528 20.91 -27.14 -18.64
N ASP A 529 21.30 -28.37 -18.25
CA ASP A 529 20.62 -29.15 -17.21
C ASP A 529 20.61 -28.40 -15.86
N THR A 530 21.72 -27.72 -15.54
CA THR A 530 21.83 -26.90 -14.32
C THR A 530 20.86 -25.72 -14.35
N LEU A 531 20.79 -25.01 -15.47
CA LEU A 531 19.88 -23.88 -15.68
C LEU A 531 18.41 -24.32 -15.65
N GLU A 532 18.08 -25.50 -16.19
CA GLU A 532 16.73 -26.07 -16.14
C GLU A 532 16.35 -26.47 -14.71
N LEU A 533 17.27 -27.06 -13.95
CA LEU A 533 17.07 -27.32 -12.52
C LEU A 533 16.82 -26.03 -11.74
N LEU A 534 17.60 -24.98 -12.02
CA LEU A 534 17.43 -23.68 -11.38
C LEU A 534 16.03 -23.12 -11.63
N ALA A 535 15.58 -23.12 -12.88
CA ALA A 535 14.28 -22.57 -13.26
C ALA A 535 13.10 -23.38 -12.70
N SER A 536 13.19 -24.71 -12.76
CA SER A 536 12.06 -25.58 -12.44
C SER A 536 11.91 -25.89 -10.96
N ARG A 537 13.01 -25.95 -10.19
CA ARG A 537 12.99 -26.44 -8.80
C ARG A 537 13.56 -25.47 -7.79
N MET A 538 14.55 -24.66 -8.16
CA MET A 538 15.29 -23.86 -7.18
C MET A 538 14.74 -22.45 -7.05
N LEU A 539 14.74 -21.66 -8.12
CA LEU A 539 14.31 -20.25 -8.11
C LEU A 539 12.84 -20.01 -7.74
N PRO A 540 11.91 -20.97 -7.90
CA PRO A 540 10.58 -20.81 -7.32
C PRO A 540 10.53 -20.94 -5.79
N LYS A 541 11.52 -21.59 -5.18
CA LYS A 541 11.64 -21.82 -3.73
C LYS A 541 12.58 -20.83 -3.04
N TYR A 542 13.65 -20.44 -3.74
CA TYR A 542 14.76 -19.67 -3.20
C TYR A 542 14.84 -18.31 -3.89
N ASP A 543 14.88 -17.25 -3.09
CA ASP A 543 15.12 -15.88 -3.55
C ASP A 543 16.48 -15.77 -4.25
N PHE A 544 17.49 -16.51 -3.78
CA PHE A 544 18.81 -16.55 -4.40
C PHE A 544 19.34 -17.97 -4.45
N VAL A 545 19.95 -18.32 -5.58
CA VAL A 545 20.65 -19.58 -5.75
C VAL A 545 22.08 -19.31 -6.19
N TRP A 546 23.03 -19.73 -5.39
CA TRP A 546 24.44 -19.69 -5.70
C TRP A 546 24.91 -21.03 -6.26
N VAL A 547 25.16 -21.06 -7.56
CA VAL A 547 25.77 -22.21 -8.24
C VAL A 547 27.27 -22.16 -8.05
N MET A 548 27.83 -23.18 -7.40
CA MET A 548 29.25 -23.24 -7.04
C MET A 548 29.99 -24.33 -7.82
N ASN A 549 31.18 -24.00 -8.33
CA ASN A 549 32.04 -24.98 -8.99
C ASN A 549 32.45 -26.13 -8.05
N PRO A 550 32.47 -27.41 -8.49
CA PRO A 550 32.86 -28.57 -7.69
C PRO A 550 34.14 -28.46 -6.85
N LYS A 551 35.11 -27.64 -7.27
CA LYS A 551 36.44 -27.54 -6.64
C LYS A 551 36.60 -26.37 -5.66
N VAL A 552 35.54 -25.60 -5.42
CA VAL A 552 35.59 -24.40 -4.58
C VAL A 552 35.38 -24.74 -3.11
N GLU A 553 36.34 -24.41 -2.25
CA GLU A 553 36.27 -24.57 -0.79
C GLU A 553 35.89 -23.26 -0.11
N MET A 554 34.94 -23.30 0.83
CA MET A 554 34.50 -22.10 1.53
C MET A 554 35.49 -21.70 2.61
N ASN A 555 35.83 -20.41 2.64
CA ASN A 555 36.71 -19.85 3.66
C ASN A 555 35.99 -19.75 5.02
N ASN A 556 36.78 -19.76 6.09
CA ASN A 556 36.26 -19.51 7.43
C ASN A 556 35.94 -18.01 7.65
N ILE A 557 34.97 -17.44 6.92
CA ILE A 557 34.59 -16.02 7.05
C ILE A 557 33.69 -15.80 8.26
N ASN A 558 33.72 -14.61 8.85
CA ASN A 558 32.68 -14.15 9.77
C ASN A 558 31.32 -14.02 9.01
N GLY A 559 30.27 -14.66 9.52
CA GLY A 559 28.92 -14.61 8.93
C GLY A 559 28.34 -13.19 8.82
N ALA A 560 28.65 -12.30 9.77
CA ALA A 560 28.26 -10.89 9.71
C ALA A 560 28.87 -10.16 8.51
N LYS A 561 30.12 -10.51 8.15
CA LYS A 561 30.77 -9.97 6.94
C LYS A 561 30.05 -10.44 5.68
N PHE A 562 29.71 -11.73 5.59
CA PHE A 562 28.93 -12.26 4.46
C PHE A 562 27.59 -11.53 4.33
N LEU A 563 26.82 -11.40 5.41
CA LEU A 563 25.53 -10.70 5.39
C LEU A 563 25.68 -9.22 4.98
N THR A 564 26.73 -8.54 5.44
CA THR A 564 27.02 -7.15 5.09
C THR A 564 27.42 -7.02 3.62
N ASP A 565 28.32 -7.88 3.13
CA ASP A 565 28.76 -7.87 1.74
C ASP A 565 27.60 -8.25 0.80
N PHE A 566 26.78 -9.25 1.15
CA PHE A 566 25.62 -9.68 0.37
C PHE A 566 24.52 -8.61 0.35
N LYS A 567 24.36 -7.87 1.45
CA LYS A 567 23.54 -6.66 1.46
C LYS A 567 24.06 -5.63 0.46
N GLU A 568 25.36 -5.37 0.39
CA GLU A 568 25.91 -4.43 -0.59
C GLU A 568 25.69 -4.90 -2.03
N ILE A 569 25.76 -6.20 -2.29
CA ILE A 569 25.40 -6.82 -3.57
C ILE A 569 23.93 -6.52 -3.92
N ARG A 570 23.02 -6.62 -2.95
CA ARG A 570 21.59 -6.31 -3.14
C ARG A 570 21.28 -4.80 -3.17
N LYS A 571 22.06 -3.97 -2.47
CA LYS A 571 21.90 -2.52 -2.46
C LYS A 571 22.32 -1.93 -3.81
N ARG A 572 23.40 -2.46 -4.38
CA ARG A 572 23.87 -2.09 -5.72
C ARG A 572 22.86 -2.46 -6.81
N SER A 573 22.03 -3.48 -6.58
CA SER A 573 21.18 -4.04 -7.63
C SER A 573 19.90 -3.29 -7.94
N GLY A 574 19.49 -2.28 -7.15
CA GLY A 574 18.38 -1.38 -7.49
C GLY A 574 17.23 -2.01 -8.27
N LEU A 575 16.54 -3.03 -7.71
CA LEU A 575 15.43 -3.78 -8.32
C LEU A 575 15.68 -4.40 -9.72
N GLY A 576 16.90 -4.33 -10.25
CA GLY A 576 17.24 -4.67 -11.61
C GLY A 576 18.16 -5.87 -11.74
N ASP A 577 19.25 -5.98 -10.96
CA ASP A 577 20.27 -7.01 -11.22
C ASP A 577 19.85 -8.41 -10.79
N VAL A 578 20.11 -9.38 -11.67
CA VAL A 578 19.54 -10.72 -11.59
C VAL A 578 20.59 -11.83 -11.50
N VAL A 579 21.80 -11.58 -11.99
CA VAL A 579 22.90 -12.55 -12.03
C VAL A 579 24.19 -11.88 -11.57
N TYR A 580 24.89 -12.54 -10.66
CA TYR A 580 26.19 -12.11 -10.14
C TYR A 580 27.24 -13.15 -10.49
N ALA A 581 28.31 -12.75 -11.16
CA ALA A 581 29.46 -13.60 -11.45
C ALA A 581 30.67 -13.11 -10.64
N PHE A 582 31.68 -13.96 -10.44
CA PHE A 582 32.86 -13.66 -9.62
C PHE A 582 34.14 -13.78 -10.44
N ARG A 583 35.11 -12.87 -10.24
CA ARG A 583 36.44 -12.96 -10.87
C ARG A 583 37.35 -13.91 -10.10
N ASP A 584 37.04 -15.20 -10.18
CA ASP A 584 37.71 -16.25 -9.39
C ASP A 584 39.13 -16.54 -9.90
N CYS A 585 39.33 -16.39 -11.20
CA CYS A 585 40.55 -16.75 -11.92
C CYS A 585 41.24 -15.55 -12.59
N ALA A 586 42.54 -15.72 -12.87
CA ALA A 586 43.27 -14.81 -13.76
C ALA A 586 42.57 -14.73 -15.13
N HIS A 587 42.54 -13.54 -15.74
CA HIS A 587 41.86 -13.23 -17.02
C HIS A 587 40.31 -13.15 -16.99
N GLY A 588 39.70 -12.99 -15.81
CA GLY A 588 38.26 -12.74 -15.71
C GLY A 588 37.41 -13.97 -16.05
N LEU A 589 37.76 -15.14 -15.53
CA LEU A 589 36.89 -16.31 -15.60
C LEU A 589 36.13 -16.44 -14.28
N SER A 590 34.86 -16.83 -14.36
CA SER A 590 34.00 -17.10 -13.21
C SER A 590 33.78 -18.59 -13.08
N GLY A 591 34.02 -19.15 -11.89
CA GLY A 591 33.70 -20.54 -11.61
C GLY A 591 32.30 -20.73 -11.02
N SER A 592 31.77 -19.68 -10.42
CA SER A 592 30.49 -19.72 -9.71
C SER A 592 29.64 -18.52 -10.09
N PHE A 593 28.32 -18.58 -9.88
CA PHE A 593 27.44 -17.42 -10.05
C PHE A 593 26.24 -17.49 -9.10
N VAL A 594 25.72 -16.34 -8.72
CA VAL A 594 24.46 -16.21 -7.97
C VAL A 594 23.38 -15.73 -8.92
N ILE A 595 22.21 -16.35 -8.87
CA ILE A 595 21.03 -15.88 -9.60
C ILE A 595 19.89 -15.58 -8.62
N ALA A 596 19.21 -14.47 -8.84
CA ALA A 596 18.04 -14.05 -8.07
C ALA A 596 16.75 -14.60 -8.70
N SER A 597 15.73 -14.87 -7.87
CA SER A 597 14.43 -15.44 -8.27
C SER A 597 13.69 -14.58 -9.29
N GLU A 598 13.90 -13.27 -9.27
CA GLU A 598 13.40 -12.26 -10.20
C GLU A 598 13.88 -12.53 -11.64
N GLY A 599 14.93 -13.34 -11.80
CA GLY A 599 15.42 -13.83 -13.08
C GLY A 599 14.71 -15.00 -13.68
N LEU A 600 13.82 -15.65 -12.92
CA LEU A 600 13.13 -16.84 -13.37
C LEU A 600 12.41 -16.63 -14.72
N PRO A 601 11.67 -15.52 -14.97
CA PRO A 601 11.01 -15.33 -16.27
C PRO A 601 11.99 -15.13 -17.44
N LYS A 602 13.17 -14.52 -17.20
CA LYS A 602 14.21 -14.37 -18.22
C LYS A 602 14.90 -15.71 -18.49
N LEU A 603 15.21 -16.46 -17.43
CA LEU A 603 15.78 -17.80 -17.52
C LEU A 603 14.83 -18.79 -18.22
N GLN A 604 13.53 -18.74 -17.95
CA GLN A 604 12.55 -19.59 -18.64
C GLN A 604 12.50 -19.29 -20.14
N ARG A 605 12.48 -18.01 -20.53
CA ARG A 605 12.56 -17.59 -21.94
C ARG A 605 13.87 -18.03 -22.60
N PHE A 606 14.99 -17.96 -21.87
CA PHE A 606 16.27 -18.50 -22.34
C PHE A 606 16.15 -20.00 -22.66
N LEU A 607 15.69 -20.79 -21.68
CA LEU A 607 15.58 -22.23 -21.79
C LEU A 607 14.65 -22.64 -22.94
N GLU A 608 13.50 -21.96 -23.08
CA GLU A 608 12.56 -22.19 -24.16
C GLU A 608 13.18 -21.88 -25.54
N LYS A 609 13.82 -20.72 -25.68
CA LYS A 609 14.47 -20.32 -26.95
C LYS A 609 15.57 -21.31 -27.33
N THR A 610 16.44 -21.67 -26.39
CA THR A 610 17.56 -22.60 -26.61
C THR A 610 17.06 -24.02 -26.93
N ARG A 611 15.94 -24.44 -26.33
CA ARG A 611 15.28 -25.71 -26.68
C ARG A 611 14.73 -25.68 -28.11
N ASN A 612 14.07 -24.59 -28.49
CA ASN A 612 13.46 -24.43 -29.81
C ASN A 612 14.48 -24.32 -30.95
N THR A 613 15.69 -23.78 -30.68
CA THR A 613 16.76 -23.69 -31.69
C THR A 613 17.59 -24.97 -31.84
N GLY A 614 17.34 -25.99 -31.01
CA GLY A 614 18.20 -27.19 -30.93
C GLY A 614 19.59 -26.90 -30.36
N GLN A 615 19.82 -25.71 -29.80
CA GLN A 615 21.09 -25.31 -29.21
C GLN A 615 21.35 -25.94 -27.83
N SER A 616 20.38 -26.69 -27.29
CA SER A 616 20.54 -27.45 -26.05
C SER A 616 21.54 -28.63 -26.16
N ILE A 617 22.01 -28.97 -27.36
CA ILE A 617 23.00 -30.05 -27.61
C ILE A 617 24.44 -29.48 -27.76
N VAL A 618 24.60 -28.16 -27.63
CA VAL A 618 25.87 -27.46 -27.89
C VAL A 618 26.74 -27.44 -26.62
N ASP A 619 28.06 -27.31 -26.78
CA ASP A 619 29.03 -27.21 -25.68
C ASP A 619 28.65 -26.14 -24.64
N ASP A 620 28.91 -26.42 -23.36
CA ASP A 620 28.56 -25.58 -22.20
C ASP A 620 29.09 -24.14 -22.33
N ASP A 621 30.22 -23.94 -23.00
CA ASP A 621 30.78 -22.62 -23.26
C ASP A 621 29.84 -21.76 -24.13
N VAL A 622 29.19 -22.36 -25.13
CA VAL A 622 28.23 -21.66 -26.00
C VAL A 622 26.94 -21.36 -25.24
N VAL A 623 26.45 -22.32 -24.44
CA VAL A 623 25.26 -22.13 -23.60
C VAL A 623 25.49 -20.99 -22.61
N TRP A 624 26.68 -20.92 -22.00
CA TRP A 624 27.03 -19.83 -21.09
C TRP A 624 27.13 -18.48 -21.80
N GLU A 625 27.78 -18.41 -22.97
CA GLU A 625 27.84 -17.16 -23.74
C GLU A 625 26.45 -16.66 -24.09
N LEU A 626 25.55 -17.53 -24.54
CA LEU A 626 24.16 -17.17 -24.85
C LEU A 626 23.37 -16.76 -23.60
N PHE A 627 23.58 -17.45 -22.48
CA PHE A 627 22.98 -17.12 -21.20
C PHE A 627 23.42 -15.72 -20.76
N ILE A 628 24.73 -15.44 -20.72
CA ILE A 628 25.25 -14.12 -20.36
C ILE A 628 24.81 -13.05 -21.34
N GLN A 629 24.80 -13.33 -22.64
CA GLN A 629 24.28 -12.40 -23.65
C GLN A 629 22.81 -12.04 -23.40
N LEU A 630 21.96 -12.99 -23.02
CA LEU A 630 20.57 -12.67 -22.68
C LEU A 630 20.48 -11.76 -21.46
N PHE A 631 21.32 -11.99 -20.45
CA PHE A 631 21.39 -11.18 -19.23
C PHE A 631 22.26 -9.91 -19.37
N THR A 632 22.79 -9.60 -20.57
CA THR A 632 23.55 -8.37 -20.85
C THR A 632 23.05 -7.59 -22.08
N GLY A 633 22.22 -8.19 -22.94
CA GLY A 633 22.08 -7.79 -24.34
C GLY A 633 20.86 -6.94 -24.72
N ASN A 634 19.92 -6.63 -23.83
CA ASN A 634 18.64 -6.02 -24.27
C ASN A 634 18.40 -4.53 -23.92
N GLY A 635 19.30 -3.83 -23.21
CA GLY A 635 19.13 -2.39 -22.96
C GLY A 635 18.36 -2.01 -21.70
N GLY A 636 18.14 -2.95 -20.78
CA GLY A 636 17.53 -2.73 -19.48
C GLY A 636 18.11 -3.59 -18.42
N ARG A 637 18.61 -2.84 -17.45
CA ARG A 637 18.83 -3.04 -16.01
C ARG A 637 18.69 -4.39 -15.34
N ALA A 638 18.59 -5.53 -16.01
CA ALA A 638 19.14 -6.78 -15.47
C ALA A 638 20.60 -6.82 -15.85
N THR A 639 21.43 -6.26 -15.00
CA THR A 639 22.85 -6.05 -15.25
C THR A 639 23.60 -7.21 -14.60
N LEU A 640 24.22 -8.08 -15.40
CA LEU A 640 25.24 -8.99 -14.88
C LEU A 640 26.26 -8.16 -14.08
N GLN A 641 26.38 -8.41 -12.78
CA GLN A 641 27.40 -7.78 -11.96
C GLN A 641 28.55 -8.76 -11.75
N VAL A 642 29.73 -8.39 -12.22
CA VAL A 642 30.94 -9.17 -12.01
C VAL A 642 31.67 -8.60 -10.80
N LEU A 643 31.69 -9.35 -9.72
CA LEU A 643 32.33 -9.01 -8.47
C LEU A 643 33.82 -9.38 -8.53
N ASP A 644 34.68 -8.55 -7.93
CA ASP A 644 36.09 -8.88 -7.76
C ASP A 644 36.27 -10.13 -6.88
N ARG A 645 37.49 -10.68 -6.86
CA ARG A 645 37.82 -11.95 -6.21
C ARG A 645 37.17 -12.05 -4.83
N ASN A 646 36.27 -13.02 -4.69
CA ASN A 646 35.39 -13.11 -3.55
C ASN A 646 36.20 -13.46 -2.28
N PRO A 647 36.07 -12.72 -1.16
CA PRO A 647 36.72 -13.09 0.09
C PRO A 647 36.19 -14.40 0.70
N TRP A 648 35.08 -14.94 0.19
CA TRP A 648 34.37 -16.06 0.83
C TRP A 648 34.85 -17.46 0.47
N TYR A 649 35.72 -17.61 -0.53
CA TYR A 649 36.24 -18.92 -0.87
C TYR A 649 37.61 -18.80 -1.52
N GLU A 650 38.39 -19.88 -1.41
CA GLU A 650 39.63 -20.01 -2.14
C GLU A 650 39.40 -20.80 -3.43
N PHE A 651 40.00 -20.29 -4.50
CA PHE A 651 39.95 -20.91 -5.81
C PHE A 651 41.33 -21.47 -6.16
N PRO A 652 41.51 -22.79 -6.30
CA PRO A 652 42.80 -23.37 -6.64
C PRO A 652 43.23 -22.89 -8.04
N PRO A 653 44.38 -22.21 -8.20
CA PRO A 653 44.78 -21.61 -9.49
C PRO A 653 44.83 -22.61 -10.65
N GLU A 654 45.22 -23.86 -10.38
CA GLU A 654 45.27 -24.97 -11.32
C GLU A 654 43.89 -25.39 -11.84
N SER A 655 42.83 -25.03 -11.12
CA SER A 655 41.47 -25.35 -11.53
C SER A 655 40.98 -24.46 -12.67
N CYS A 656 41.63 -23.31 -12.94
CA CYS A 656 41.19 -22.29 -13.89
C CYS A 656 41.16 -22.68 -15.39
N GLN A 657 41.35 -23.95 -15.75
CA GLN A 657 41.45 -24.42 -17.14
C GLN A 657 40.10 -24.82 -17.80
N HIS A 658 38.98 -24.78 -17.08
CA HIS A 658 37.67 -25.26 -17.56
C HIS A 658 36.52 -24.27 -17.29
N PHE A 659 36.68 -22.99 -17.68
CA PHE A 659 35.73 -21.95 -17.26
C PHE A 659 35.23 -21.03 -18.35
N PHE A 660 34.00 -20.58 -18.09
CA PHE A 660 33.30 -19.44 -18.65
C PHE A 660 34.20 -18.23 -18.95
N HIS A 661 34.46 -17.98 -20.24
CA HIS A 661 35.24 -16.85 -20.69
C HIS A 661 34.46 -15.52 -20.61
N LEU A 662 34.79 -14.64 -19.65
CA LEU A 662 34.33 -13.24 -19.68
C LEU A 662 35.24 -12.34 -20.55
N LYS A 663 36.22 -12.91 -21.28
CA LYS A 663 37.20 -12.14 -22.08
C LYS A 663 36.57 -11.16 -23.06
N ASN A 664 35.38 -11.48 -23.55
CA ASN A 664 34.64 -10.63 -24.47
C ASN A 664 33.81 -9.57 -23.75
N PHE A 665 33.88 -9.41 -22.42
CA PHE A 665 33.08 -8.46 -21.64
C PHE A 665 33.97 -7.63 -20.71
N GLY A 666 33.91 -6.31 -20.81
CA GLY A 666 34.68 -5.38 -19.99
C GLY A 666 33.82 -4.28 -19.39
N MET A 667 34.22 -3.76 -18.24
CA MET A 667 33.61 -2.53 -17.72
C MET A 667 33.93 -1.39 -18.68
N ASN A 668 32.88 -0.74 -19.18
CA ASN A 668 33.02 0.56 -19.82
C ASN A 668 33.41 1.62 -18.76
N GLN A 669 33.65 2.85 -19.20
CA GLN A 669 34.03 3.96 -18.31
C GLN A 669 32.95 4.32 -17.27
N GLU A 670 31.73 3.78 -17.42
CA GLU A 670 30.58 3.99 -16.54
C GLU A 670 30.40 2.84 -15.53
N GLY A 671 31.29 1.84 -15.53
CA GLY A 671 31.22 0.69 -14.63
C GLY A 671 30.24 -0.41 -15.07
N LEU A 672 29.69 -0.33 -16.28
CA LEU A 672 28.78 -1.33 -16.86
C LEU A 672 29.58 -2.33 -17.72
N TYR A 673 29.31 -3.63 -17.57
CA TYR A 673 29.96 -4.65 -18.39
C TYR A 673 29.32 -4.71 -19.79
N THR A 674 30.07 -4.33 -20.81
CA THR A 674 29.67 -4.43 -22.22
C THR A 674 30.65 -5.31 -22.99
N LYS A 675 30.22 -5.83 -24.15
CA LYS A 675 31.07 -6.69 -24.97
C LYS A 675 32.29 -5.89 -25.50
N LEU A 676 33.51 -6.28 -25.14
CA LEU A 676 34.76 -5.75 -25.71
C LEU A 676 34.96 -6.40 -27.09
N GLU A 677 34.96 -5.57 -28.13
CA GLU A 677 35.10 -5.90 -29.56
C GLU A 677 33.84 -6.37 -30.30
N SER A 678 33.34 -5.43 -31.11
CA SER A 678 32.43 -5.66 -32.23
C SER A 678 33.08 -6.57 -33.28
N VAL A 679 32.71 -7.85 -33.30
CA VAL A 679 32.75 -8.61 -34.55
C VAL A 679 31.76 -7.93 -35.50
N PRO A 680 32.18 -7.50 -36.71
CA PRO A 680 31.26 -6.88 -37.65
C PRO A 680 30.29 -7.96 -38.15
N CYS A 681 29.12 -8.03 -37.52
CA CYS A 681 27.96 -8.64 -38.14
C CYS A 681 27.68 -7.88 -39.43
N ARG A 682 28.02 -8.49 -40.56
CA ARG A 682 27.73 -7.95 -41.89
C ARG A 682 26.23 -7.69 -42.02
N GLY A 683 25.91 -6.41 -42.21
CA GLY A 683 24.89 -5.94 -43.14
C GLY A 683 23.50 -6.55 -42.98
N VAL A 684 22.82 -6.19 -41.89
CA VAL A 684 21.39 -5.93 -41.97
C VAL A 684 21.20 -4.55 -41.36
N GLU A 685 21.06 -3.53 -42.21
CA GLU A 685 20.55 -2.22 -41.79
C GLU A 685 19.11 -2.44 -41.31
N PHE A 686 18.96 -2.69 -40.01
CA PHE A 686 17.72 -2.34 -39.34
C PHE A 686 17.76 -0.83 -39.13
N GLN A 687 16.75 -0.13 -39.63
CA GLN A 687 16.43 1.19 -39.10
C GLN A 687 16.26 1.03 -37.59
N GLU A 688 17.27 1.42 -36.81
CA GLU A 688 17.22 1.38 -35.35
C GLU A 688 16.05 2.25 -34.92
N SER A 689 14.98 1.59 -34.48
CA SER A 689 13.90 2.27 -33.79
C SER A 689 14.49 2.91 -32.53
N PRO A 690 14.05 4.12 -32.14
CA PRO A 690 14.55 4.79 -30.96
C PRO A 690 14.49 3.83 -29.76
N VAL A 691 15.65 3.51 -29.19
CA VAL A 691 15.76 2.56 -28.08
C VAL A 691 15.21 3.25 -26.83
N LEU A 692 13.98 2.89 -26.47
CA LEU A 692 13.39 3.28 -25.20
C LEU A 692 14.24 2.72 -24.04
N PRO A 693 14.35 3.44 -22.91
CA PRO A 693 14.74 2.77 -21.67
C PRO A 693 13.83 1.56 -21.43
N GLU A 694 14.37 0.37 -21.24
CA GLU A 694 13.59 -0.88 -21.11
C GLU A 694 12.48 -0.82 -20.05
N ASP A 695 12.65 -0.01 -19.00
CA ASP A 695 11.68 0.12 -17.91
C ASP A 695 10.53 1.09 -18.24
N PHE A 696 10.53 1.71 -19.43
CA PHE A 696 9.52 2.69 -19.83
C PHE A 696 8.45 1.98 -20.67
N VAL A 697 7.21 2.06 -20.19
CA VAL A 697 6.07 1.44 -20.88
C VAL A 697 5.08 2.51 -21.28
N PHE A 698 4.87 2.64 -22.59
CA PHE A 698 3.83 3.50 -23.15
C PHE A 698 2.52 2.72 -23.29
N MET A 699 1.43 3.34 -22.88
CA MET A 699 0.07 2.82 -23.02
C MET A 699 -0.81 3.91 -23.67
N PRO A 700 -1.42 3.65 -24.84
CA PRO A 700 -1.09 2.58 -25.77
C PRO A 700 0.40 2.63 -26.20
N SER A 701 0.89 1.50 -26.70
CA SER A 701 2.28 1.35 -27.12
C SER A 701 2.66 2.32 -28.25
N LEU A 702 3.94 2.63 -28.42
CA LEU A 702 4.41 3.52 -29.50
C LEU A 702 4.12 2.97 -30.90
N SER A 703 4.01 1.66 -31.05
CA SER A 703 3.61 1.01 -32.30
C SER A 703 2.12 1.19 -32.60
N GLU A 704 1.26 1.12 -31.59
CA GLU A 704 -0.19 1.32 -31.76
C GLU A 704 -0.52 2.79 -31.99
N ARG A 705 0.14 3.68 -31.24
CA ARG A 705 0.01 5.12 -31.39
C ARG A 705 1.39 5.76 -31.39
N PRO A 706 1.93 6.14 -32.56
CA PRO A 706 3.21 6.85 -32.65
C PRO A 706 3.23 8.10 -31.77
N ALA A 707 4.36 8.37 -31.13
CA ALA A 707 4.56 9.59 -30.37
C ALA A 707 4.71 10.80 -31.31
N LYS A 708 4.23 11.95 -30.86
CA LYS A 708 4.45 13.23 -31.53
C LYS A 708 5.81 13.81 -31.11
N PRO A 709 6.41 14.71 -31.92
CA PRO A 709 7.74 15.26 -31.61
C PRO A 709 7.81 16.06 -30.30
N LYS A 710 6.69 16.62 -29.82
CA LYS A 710 6.63 17.41 -28.59
C LYS A 710 5.56 16.85 -27.65
N ALA A 711 5.79 16.95 -26.35
CA ALA A 711 4.82 16.51 -25.36
C ALA A 711 4.64 17.53 -24.23
N ILE A 712 3.39 17.70 -23.81
CA ILE A 712 3.04 18.22 -22.49
C ILE A 712 2.98 17.02 -21.55
N ILE A 713 3.75 17.04 -20.47
CA ILE A 713 3.83 15.91 -19.53
C ILE A 713 3.43 16.36 -18.12
N THR A 714 2.59 15.58 -17.45
CA THR A 714 2.37 15.69 -16.00
C THR A 714 2.78 14.39 -15.30
N LEU A 715 3.22 14.47 -14.05
CA LEU A 715 3.61 13.30 -13.25
C LEU A 715 2.56 12.99 -12.19
N LEU A 716 2.02 11.78 -12.23
CA LEU A 716 1.29 11.19 -11.12
C LEU A 716 2.15 10.09 -10.47
N ALA A 717 2.77 10.42 -9.35
CA ALA A 717 3.51 9.48 -8.55
C ALA A 717 2.73 9.19 -7.25
N VAL A 718 2.31 7.94 -7.09
CA VAL A 718 1.56 7.48 -5.92
C VAL A 718 2.52 6.73 -5.01
N ALA A 719 2.48 6.99 -3.71
CA ALA A 719 3.17 6.15 -2.75
C ALA A 719 2.47 4.80 -2.68
N ALA A 720 3.22 3.69 -2.65
CA ALA A 720 2.65 2.35 -2.56
C ALA A 720 1.53 2.33 -1.50
N PRO A 721 0.27 2.15 -1.89
CA PRO A 721 -0.85 2.39 -1.01
C PRO A 721 -0.89 1.35 0.10
N ASP A 722 -0.95 1.79 1.36
CA ASP A 722 -1.50 0.97 2.45
C ASP A 722 -3.03 0.95 2.29
N PHE A 723 -3.51 0.26 1.25
CA PHE A 723 -4.94 0.11 0.92
C PHE A 723 -5.75 -0.51 2.07
N LYS A 724 -5.09 -1.09 3.08
CA LYS A 724 -5.77 -1.68 4.25
C LYS A 724 -6.18 -0.63 5.28
N THR A 725 -5.52 0.52 5.31
CA THR A 725 -6.10 1.68 5.96
C THR A 725 -6.92 2.43 4.93
N LYS A 726 -8.26 2.36 5.00
CA LYS A 726 -9.22 3.09 4.14
C LYS A 726 -9.08 4.63 4.19
N GLN A 727 -7.94 5.16 4.66
CA GLN A 727 -7.65 6.58 4.73
C GLN A 727 -6.93 7.01 3.46
N MET A 728 -7.74 7.31 2.44
CA MET A 728 -7.44 8.12 1.26
C MET A 728 -6.82 9.45 1.71
N ARG A 729 -5.48 9.56 1.66
CA ARG A 729 -4.76 10.62 2.40
C ARG A 729 -4.07 11.71 1.57
N ASP A 730 -4.04 11.66 0.22
CA ASP A 730 -3.71 12.83 -0.66
C ASP A 730 -3.58 12.43 -2.15
N ALA A 731 -3.15 11.19 -2.44
CA ALA A 731 -2.84 10.76 -3.80
C ALA A 731 -4.05 10.74 -4.76
N ASP A 732 -5.27 10.55 -4.23
CA ASP A 732 -6.51 10.59 -5.01
C ASP A 732 -6.79 11.98 -5.60
N TRP A 733 -6.33 13.04 -4.95
CA TRP A 733 -6.49 14.40 -5.48
C TRP A 733 -5.56 14.69 -6.63
N PHE A 734 -4.32 14.21 -6.55
CA PHE A 734 -3.39 14.27 -7.67
C PHE A 734 -3.87 13.40 -8.83
N PHE A 735 -4.51 12.27 -8.58
CA PHE A 735 -5.23 11.52 -9.63
C PHE A 735 -6.31 12.39 -10.30
N SER A 736 -7.16 13.06 -9.50
CA SER A 736 -8.20 13.95 -10.01
C SER A 736 -7.63 15.13 -10.83
N GLY A 737 -6.51 15.70 -10.39
CA GLY A 737 -5.78 16.73 -11.14
C GLY A 737 -5.22 16.21 -12.47
N ALA A 738 -4.62 15.02 -12.49
CA ALA A 738 -4.11 14.38 -13.71
C ALA A 738 -5.24 14.05 -14.69
N LEU A 739 -6.39 13.60 -14.18
CA LEU A 739 -7.59 13.33 -14.97
C LEU A 739 -8.15 14.62 -15.59
N LEU A 740 -8.16 15.71 -14.82
CA LEU A 740 -8.55 17.03 -15.33
C LEU A 740 -7.58 17.55 -16.39
N ASN A 741 -6.28 17.29 -16.25
CA ASN A 741 -5.30 17.61 -17.29
C ASN A 741 -5.53 16.77 -18.57
N ALA A 742 -5.85 15.48 -18.46
CA ALA A 742 -6.24 14.67 -19.62
C ALA A 742 -7.47 15.25 -20.33
N TYR A 743 -8.51 15.60 -19.59
CA TYR A 743 -9.68 16.28 -20.15
C TYR A 743 -9.30 17.61 -20.83
N THR A 744 -8.49 18.42 -20.17
CA THR A 744 -8.04 19.73 -20.67
C THR A 744 -7.41 19.62 -22.06
N PHE A 745 -6.53 18.64 -22.26
CA PHE A 745 -5.79 18.53 -23.52
C PHE A 745 -6.44 17.65 -24.59
N TYR A 746 -7.42 16.81 -24.25
CA TYR A 746 -8.09 15.94 -25.22
C TYR A 746 -9.54 16.33 -25.53
N HIS A 747 -10.25 16.96 -24.60
CA HIS A 747 -11.71 17.13 -24.68
C HIS A 747 -12.18 18.58 -24.51
N ASN A 748 -11.49 19.40 -23.71
CA ASN A 748 -11.90 20.78 -23.49
C ASN A 748 -11.77 21.59 -24.81
N PRO A 749 -12.86 22.14 -25.37
CA PRO A 749 -12.82 22.82 -26.67
C PRO A 749 -11.91 24.05 -26.72
N ARG A 750 -11.55 24.64 -25.57
CA ARG A 750 -10.71 25.83 -25.47
C ARG A 750 -9.21 25.51 -25.40
N THR A 751 -8.86 24.32 -24.92
CA THR A 751 -7.47 23.95 -24.58
C THR A 751 -7.00 22.65 -25.24
N ARG A 752 -7.93 21.90 -25.88
CA ARG A 752 -7.65 20.67 -26.59
C ARG A 752 -6.53 20.85 -27.61
N LEU A 753 -5.63 19.88 -27.64
CA LEU A 753 -4.54 19.84 -28.61
C LEU A 753 -5.10 19.49 -29.98
N ASP A 754 -4.51 20.06 -31.03
CA ASP A 754 -4.82 19.68 -32.40
C ASP A 754 -4.39 18.21 -32.62
N PRO A 755 -5.33 17.30 -32.95
CA PRO A 755 -5.00 15.91 -33.25
C PRO A 755 -3.93 15.78 -34.35
N ASN A 756 -3.87 16.72 -35.30
CA ASN A 756 -2.90 16.77 -36.39
C ASN A 756 -1.65 17.62 -36.09
N GLY A 757 -1.64 18.33 -34.96
CA GLY A 757 -0.49 19.13 -34.52
C GLY A 757 0.70 18.25 -34.12
N ASP A 758 1.83 18.87 -33.79
CA ASP A 758 3.08 18.20 -33.39
C ASP A 758 3.24 18.03 -31.87
N VAL A 759 2.21 18.37 -31.09
CA VAL A 759 2.16 18.26 -29.63
C VAL A 759 1.15 17.20 -29.19
N GLU A 760 1.53 16.33 -28.26
CA GLU A 760 0.62 15.44 -27.52
C GLU A 760 0.63 15.70 -26.01
N PHE A 761 -0.32 15.13 -25.28
CA PHE A 761 -0.33 15.13 -23.81
C PHE A 761 -0.05 13.72 -23.29
N THR A 762 0.86 13.60 -22.32
CA THR A 762 1.24 12.34 -21.70
C THR A 762 1.19 12.44 -20.18
N ILE A 763 0.60 11.45 -19.53
CA ILE A 763 0.65 11.28 -18.08
C ILE A 763 1.78 10.31 -17.75
N MET A 764 2.83 10.81 -17.12
CA MET A 764 3.90 9.97 -16.59
C MET A 764 3.48 9.41 -15.23
N ILE A 765 3.61 8.10 -15.01
CA ILE A 765 3.21 7.42 -13.78
C ILE A 765 4.34 6.56 -13.21
N THR A 766 4.34 6.34 -11.90
CA THR A 766 5.18 5.31 -11.26
C THR A 766 4.56 3.91 -11.40
N GLN A 767 5.32 2.87 -11.08
CA GLN A 767 4.85 1.47 -11.10
C GLN A 767 3.72 1.19 -10.09
N ASP A 768 3.66 1.99 -9.02
CA ASP A 768 2.70 1.82 -7.91
C ASP A 768 1.32 2.44 -8.19
N VAL A 769 1.11 3.06 -9.36
CA VAL A 769 -0.19 3.65 -9.71
C VAL A 769 -1.21 2.54 -10.04
N PRO A 770 -2.38 2.49 -9.36
CA PRO A 770 -3.37 1.43 -9.57
C PRO A 770 -3.90 1.36 -11.00
N GLN A 771 -4.21 0.14 -11.46
CA GLN A 771 -4.77 -0.08 -12.80
C GLN A 771 -6.07 0.70 -13.06
N PRO A 772 -7.03 0.81 -12.11
CA PRO A 772 -8.21 1.68 -12.25
C PRO A 772 -7.92 3.13 -12.67
N TYR A 773 -6.80 3.71 -12.19
CA TYR A 773 -6.43 5.08 -12.55
C TYR A 773 -5.94 5.13 -14.01
N ILE A 774 -5.17 4.13 -14.40
CA ILE A 774 -4.62 4.00 -15.76
C ILE A 774 -5.78 3.85 -16.75
N ASP A 775 -6.74 3.00 -16.43
CA ASP A 775 -7.92 2.78 -17.26
C ASP A 775 -8.75 4.06 -17.42
N ALA A 776 -8.91 4.86 -16.36
CA ALA A 776 -9.56 6.18 -16.42
C ALA A 776 -8.83 7.18 -17.34
N PHE A 777 -7.50 7.16 -17.36
CA PHE A 777 -6.73 8.00 -18.29
C PHE A 777 -6.88 7.53 -19.74
N LEU A 778 -6.80 6.21 -19.95
CA LEU A 778 -6.94 5.61 -21.28
C LEU A 778 -8.35 5.80 -21.84
N SER A 779 -9.39 5.77 -21.01
CA SER A 779 -10.77 6.02 -21.43
C SER A 779 -11.00 7.47 -21.90
N LEU A 780 -10.19 8.42 -21.43
CA LEU A 780 -10.15 9.80 -21.95
C LEU A 780 -9.24 9.95 -23.18
N GLY A 781 -8.63 8.87 -23.67
CA GLY A 781 -7.71 8.89 -24.81
C GLY A 781 -6.31 9.40 -24.46
N ALA A 782 -5.96 9.56 -23.17
CA ALA A 782 -4.64 10.02 -22.77
C ALA A 782 -3.55 9.00 -23.14
N ARG A 783 -2.29 9.45 -23.26
CA ARG A 783 -1.13 8.56 -23.26
C ARG A 783 -0.64 8.42 -21.83
N VAL A 784 -0.41 7.20 -21.40
CA VAL A 784 0.21 6.92 -20.10
C VAL A 784 1.62 6.40 -20.35
N LEU A 785 2.60 6.99 -19.66
CA LEU A 785 4.00 6.60 -19.67
C LEU A 785 4.37 6.10 -18.28
N ARG A 786 4.49 4.78 -18.10
CA ARG A 786 4.95 4.19 -16.84
C ARG A 786 6.47 4.24 -16.79
N VAL A 787 7.02 4.76 -15.69
CA VAL A 787 8.47 4.88 -15.44
C VAL A 787 8.82 4.36 -14.04
N PRO A 788 10.07 3.91 -13.81
CA PRO A 788 10.53 3.58 -12.47
C PRO A 788 10.70 4.85 -11.62
N ALA A 789 10.30 4.77 -10.34
CA ALA A 789 10.52 5.85 -9.39
C ALA A 789 12.02 6.14 -9.21
N VAL A 790 12.40 7.41 -9.08
CA VAL A 790 13.79 7.83 -8.91
C VAL A 790 14.10 8.05 -7.44
N ARG A 791 15.02 7.25 -6.88
CA ARG A 791 15.50 7.38 -5.50
C ARG A 791 16.98 7.71 -5.48
N PRO A 792 17.37 8.98 -5.26
CA PRO A 792 18.78 9.33 -5.09
C PRO A 792 19.36 8.62 -3.85
N ALA A 793 20.47 7.90 -4.02
CA ALA A 793 21.12 7.17 -2.94
C ALA A 793 21.47 8.12 -1.78
N GLY A 794 21.16 7.72 -0.54
CA GLY A 794 21.38 8.54 0.66
C GLY A 794 20.23 9.47 1.04
N ARG A 795 19.13 9.49 0.25
CA ARG A 795 17.89 10.26 0.53
C ARG A 795 16.69 9.38 0.88
N GLU A 796 16.92 8.09 1.09
CA GLU A 796 15.91 7.05 1.31
C GLU A 796 15.27 7.11 2.71
N LYS A 797 14.88 8.30 3.21
CA LYS A 797 14.05 8.34 4.42
C LYS A 797 12.65 7.86 4.03
N PRO A 798 12.16 6.74 4.56
CA PRO A 798 10.80 6.29 4.27
C PRO A 798 9.81 7.39 4.66
N GLY A 799 8.97 7.83 3.70
CA GLY A 799 8.03 8.92 3.89
C GLY A 799 8.61 10.33 3.69
N ASP A 800 9.81 10.48 3.13
CA ASP A 800 10.24 11.78 2.60
C ASP A 800 9.30 12.18 1.46
N LYS A 801 8.62 13.33 1.62
CA LYS A 801 7.72 13.88 0.60
C LYS A 801 8.41 14.08 -0.75
N TYR A 802 9.74 14.14 -0.78
CA TYR A 802 10.55 14.29 -2.00
C TYR A 802 10.95 12.97 -2.65
N GLU A 803 10.66 11.81 -2.07
CA GLU A 803 10.99 10.48 -2.63
C GLU A 803 10.48 10.34 -4.07
N TYR A 804 9.29 10.87 -4.36
CA TYR A 804 8.65 10.77 -5.66
C TYR A 804 8.95 11.95 -6.59
N VAL A 805 9.32 13.10 -6.02
CA VAL A 805 9.52 14.35 -6.75
C VAL A 805 10.68 14.23 -7.75
N TYR A 806 11.73 13.47 -7.45
CA TYR A 806 12.83 13.23 -8.39
C TYR A 806 12.45 12.34 -9.58
N THR A 807 11.31 11.66 -9.53
CA THR A 807 10.82 10.88 -10.69
C THR A 807 10.55 11.79 -11.89
N LYS A 808 10.28 13.09 -11.66
CA LYS A 808 10.23 14.10 -12.74
C LYS A 808 11.48 14.08 -13.63
N LEU A 809 12.65 13.80 -13.06
CA LEU A 809 13.90 13.76 -13.81
C LEU A 809 13.91 12.68 -14.91
N GLN A 810 13.10 11.62 -14.80
CA GLN A 810 13.01 10.58 -15.84
C GLN A 810 12.64 11.13 -17.21
N MET A 811 11.93 12.26 -17.29
CA MET A 811 11.58 12.91 -18.54
C MET A 811 12.81 13.33 -19.37
N GLN A 812 13.95 13.59 -18.71
CA GLN A 812 15.21 13.89 -19.39
C GLN A 812 15.72 12.70 -20.21
N ARG A 813 15.28 11.47 -19.94
CA ARG A 813 15.67 10.27 -20.70
C ARG A 813 14.82 10.03 -21.95
N LEU A 814 13.90 10.94 -22.27
CA LEU A 814 13.00 10.82 -23.42
C LEU A 814 13.56 11.44 -24.70
N GLU A 815 14.88 11.68 -24.80
CA GLU A 815 15.53 12.33 -25.95
C GLU A 815 15.35 11.58 -27.27
N ALA A 816 15.15 10.26 -27.21
CA ALA A 816 14.88 9.42 -28.37
C ALA A 816 13.43 9.53 -28.89
N ILE A 817 12.51 10.09 -28.09
CA ILE A 817 11.07 10.13 -28.37
C ILE A 817 10.60 11.57 -28.60
N TYR A 818 10.97 12.48 -27.71
CA TYR A 818 10.52 13.87 -27.72
C TYR A 818 11.69 14.82 -28.00
N ARG A 819 11.49 15.69 -28.97
CA ARG A 819 12.35 16.85 -29.25
C ARG A 819 12.14 17.96 -28.22
N GLY A 820 10.96 18.04 -27.60
CA GLY A 820 10.62 19.05 -26.60
C GLY A 820 9.59 18.56 -25.61
N VAL A 821 9.83 18.84 -24.33
CA VAL A 821 8.90 18.53 -23.25
C VAL A 821 8.51 19.82 -22.53
N LEU A 822 7.21 20.06 -22.38
CA LEU A 822 6.66 21.02 -21.41
C LEU A 822 6.09 20.21 -20.25
N TYR A 823 6.81 20.18 -19.15
CA TYR A 823 6.32 19.64 -17.90
C TYR A 823 5.41 20.62 -17.18
N ILE A 824 4.29 20.12 -16.65
CA ILE A 824 3.41 20.83 -15.74
C ILE A 824 3.12 19.96 -14.51
N ASP A 825 3.15 20.58 -13.33
CA ASP A 825 2.66 19.94 -12.12
C ASP A 825 1.18 19.60 -12.26
N VAL A 826 0.78 18.56 -11.54
CA VAL A 826 -0.57 17.99 -11.64
C VAL A 826 -1.65 18.93 -11.09
N ASP A 827 -1.26 19.92 -10.30
CA ASP A 827 -2.07 21.04 -9.78
C ASP A 827 -1.89 22.36 -10.57
N LEU A 828 -1.30 22.31 -11.77
CA LEU A 828 -1.27 23.43 -12.72
C LEU A 828 -2.30 23.22 -13.85
N PHE A 829 -3.31 24.08 -13.87
CA PHE A 829 -4.48 23.96 -14.75
C PHE A 829 -4.57 25.06 -15.81
N PHE A 830 -5.12 24.70 -16.97
CA PHE A 830 -5.36 25.60 -18.10
C PHE A 830 -6.83 25.56 -18.50
N PHE A 831 -7.60 26.61 -18.21
CA PHE A 831 -9.06 26.59 -18.41
C PHE A 831 -9.54 27.26 -19.70
N ASN A 832 -8.76 28.20 -20.24
CA ASN A 832 -9.19 29.10 -21.32
C ASN A 832 -8.25 29.12 -22.53
N GLU A 833 -6.94 28.88 -22.34
CA GLU A 833 -5.95 28.90 -23.42
C GLU A 833 -4.93 27.78 -23.20
N SER A 834 -4.57 27.08 -24.28
CA SER A 834 -3.57 26.01 -24.26
C SER A 834 -2.14 26.58 -24.20
N PRO A 835 -1.21 25.99 -23.44
CA PRO A 835 0.18 26.47 -23.34
C PRO A 835 1.04 26.08 -24.56
N VAL A 836 0.46 25.53 -25.63
CA VAL A 836 1.17 25.09 -26.85
C VAL A 836 2.02 26.20 -27.47
N SER A 837 1.59 27.46 -27.37
CA SER A 837 2.34 28.61 -27.87
C SER A 837 3.72 28.76 -27.23
N LEU A 838 3.96 28.20 -26.03
CA LEU A 838 5.28 28.20 -25.40
C LEU A 838 6.34 27.45 -26.22
N PHE A 839 5.96 26.43 -26.99
CA PHE A 839 6.93 25.68 -27.81
C PHE A 839 7.63 26.54 -28.87
N GLN A 840 7.10 27.71 -29.22
CA GLN A 840 7.77 28.64 -30.14
C GLN A 840 9.14 29.11 -29.61
N TYR A 841 9.29 29.25 -28.28
CA TYR A 841 10.56 29.65 -27.67
C TYR A 841 11.61 28.54 -27.80
N LEU A 842 11.18 27.28 -27.60
CA LEU A 842 12.03 26.12 -27.81
C LEU A 842 12.44 25.97 -29.28
N ASP A 843 11.49 26.11 -30.21
CA ASP A 843 11.76 26.00 -31.64
C ASP A 843 12.72 27.08 -32.12
N GLN A 844 12.55 28.32 -31.63
CA GLN A 844 13.45 29.43 -31.91
C GLN A 844 14.85 29.16 -31.35
N HIS A 845 14.97 28.65 -30.12
CA HIS A 845 16.27 28.26 -29.56
C HIS A 845 16.97 27.20 -30.40
N ILE A 846 16.26 26.14 -30.80
CA ILE A 846 16.83 25.08 -31.64
C ILE A 846 17.23 25.61 -33.02
N ALA A 847 16.44 26.53 -33.61
CA ALA A 847 16.80 27.16 -34.87
C ALA A 847 18.08 28.02 -34.74
N ASN A 848 18.21 28.78 -33.65
CA ASN A 848 19.39 29.58 -33.37
C ASN A 848 20.62 28.70 -33.12
N ALA A 849 20.50 27.62 -32.33
CA ALA A 849 21.58 26.68 -32.08
C ALA A 849 22.04 25.93 -33.34
N LYS A 850 21.16 25.74 -34.32
CA LYS A 850 21.53 25.24 -35.64
C LYS A 850 22.29 26.27 -36.48
N ALA A 851 21.99 27.56 -36.30
CA ALA A 851 22.63 28.64 -37.04
C ALA A 851 23.99 29.05 -36.44
N ASP A 852 24.15 28.91 -35.12
CA ASP A 852 25.37 29.22 -34.38
C ASP A 852 25.87 28.00 -33.58
N PRO A 853 26.92 27.31 -34.05
CA PRO A 853 27.51 26.16 -33.36
C PRO A 853 28.05 26.47 -31.95
N GLN A 854 28.19 27.75 -31.56
CA GLN A 854 28.59 28.12 -30.20
C GLN A 854 27.43 28.08 -29.21
N LEU A 855 26.19 28.08 -29.68
CA LEU A 855 25.02 27.94 -28.82
C LEU A 855 24.79 26.48 -28.48
N GLU A 856 24.67 26.19 -27.19
CA GLU A 856 24.34 24.84 -26.71
C GLU A 856 22.96 24.42 -27.24
N PRO A 857 22.82 23.19 -27.80
CA PRO A 857 21.55 22.71 -28.34
C PRO A 857 20.50 22.43 -27.25
N TYR A 858 20.92 22.44 -25.98
CA TYR A 858 20.07 22.24 -24.83
C TYR A 858 19.27 23.51 -24.49
N PHE A 859 17.97 23.34 -24.28
CA PHE A 859 17.09 24.39 -23.78
C PHE A 859 16.51 23.98 -22.43
N PHE A 860 16.47 24.94 -21.49
CA PHE A 860 15.67 24.86 -20.26
C PHE A 860 15.02 26.21 -20.01
N GLY A 861 13.72 26.23 -19.77
CA GLY A 861 12.98 27.41 -19.42
C GLY A 861 11.91 27.13 -18.38
N SER A 862 11.60 28.13 -17.58
CA SER A 862 10.60 28.06 -16.50
C SER A 862 10.06 29.46 -16.23
N THR A 863 9.19 29.65 -15.24
CA THR A 863 8.71 30.99 -14.82
C THR A 863 9.39 31.41 -13.53
N GLU A 864 9.65 32.69 -13.36
CA GLU A 864 10.14 33.22 -12.07
C GLU A 864 9.20 32.87 -10.91
N GLU A 865 9.80 32.50 -9.76
CA GLU A 865 9.11 32.33 -8.48
C GLU A 865 8.66 33.68 -7.90
N TRP A 866 7.45 33.74 -7.33
CA TRP A 866 6.85 35.02 -6.97
C TRP A 866 7.27 35.54 -5.60
N LYS A 867 7.51 34.67 -4.62
CA LYS A 867 7.74 35.09 -3.23
C LYS A 867 9.07 35.82 -3.05
N SER A 868 9.00 37.07 -2.61
CA SER A 868 10.15 37.97 -2.45
C SER A 868 11.24 37.45 -1.50
N HIS A 869 10.88 36.64 -0.50
CA HIS A 869 11.84 36.00 0.39
C HIS A 869 12.55 34.80 -0.23
N GLU A 870 11.94 34.18 -1.25
CA GLU A 870 12.49 33.07 -2.05
C GLU A 870 13.30 33.61 -3.26
N LYS A 871 12.98 34.81 -3.75
CA LYS A 871 13.75 35.53 -4.79
C LYS A 871 15.24 35.76 -4.48
N ARG A 872 15.68 35.59 -3.22
CA ARG A 872 17.10 35.75 -2.83
C ARG A 872 18.06 34.81 -3.58
N TRP A 873 17.55 33.83 -4.33
CA TRP A 873 18.33 32.79 -5.01
C TRP A 873 18.07 32.74 -6.52
N GLY A 874 17.41 33.75 -7.12
CA GLY A 874 17.08 33.73 -8.55
C GLY A 874 16.19 32.55 -8.96
N GLN A 875 15.31 32.09 -8.06
CA GLN A 875 14.56 30.85 -8.24
C GLN A 875 13.48 30.98 -9.33
N PHE A 876 13.35 29.93 -10.13
CA PHE A 876 12.17 29.68 -10.96
C PHE A 876 11.26 28.65 -10.30
N ASN A 877 10.00 28.64 -10.68
CA ASN A 877 8.99 27.72 -10.17
C ASN A 877 9.01 26.39 -10.94
N SER A 878 9.36 25.28 -10.28
CA SER A 878 9.49 23.98 -10.95
C SER A 878 8.16 23.31 -11.29
N GLY A 879 7.03 23.93 -10.95
CA GLY A 879 5.70 23.48 -11.37
C GLY A 879 5.44 23.64 -12.87
N MET A 880 6.26 24.43 -13.57
CA MET A 880 6.27 24.46 -15.03
C MET A 880 7.71 24.52 -15.55
N GLN A 881 8.07 23.58 -16.43
CA GLN A 881 9.41 23.48 -17.00
C GLN A 881 9.31 23.13 -18.48
N MET A 882 10.04 23.82 -19.34
CA MET A 882 10.15 23.50 -20.75
C MET A 882 11.60 23.18 -21.08
N PHE A 883 11.87 22.01 -21.65
CA PHE A 883 13.24 21.59 -21.94
C PHE A 883 13.36 20.66 -23.13
N THR A 884 14.57 20.56 -23.66
CA THR A 884 14.96 19.47 -24.57
C THR A 884 15.43 18.30 -23.72
N PRO A 885 14.75 17.12 -23.75
CA PRO A 885 15.21 15.96 -23.01
C PRO A 885 16.66 15.61 -23.36
N SER A 886 17.47 15.28 -22.35
CA SER A 886 18.82 14.77 -22.57
C SER A 886 19.25 13.76 -21.51
N LEU A 887 19.67 12.57 -21.92
CA LEU A 887 20.18 11.54 -21.01
C LEU A 887 21.42 12.03 -20.25
N ARG A 888 22.24 12.86 -20.91
CA ARG A 888 23.39 13.53 -20.29
C ARG A 888 22.96 14.46 -19.15
N GLN A 889 21.88 15.23 -19.35
CA GLN A 889 21.34 16.13 -18.32
C GLN A 889 20.71 15.33 -17.17
N PHE A 890 20.00 14.24 -17.47
CA PHE A 890 19.48 13.31 -16.46
C PHE A 890 20.59 12.85 -15.51
N ASN A 891 21.68 12.29 -16.05
CA ASN A 891 22.77 11.75 -15.25
C ASN A 891 23.39 12.82 -14.36
N ARG A 892 23.58 14.04 -14.87
CA ARG A 892 24.12 15.16 -14.08
C ARG A 892 23.17 15.61 -12.98
N LEU A 893 21.90 15.82 -13.29
CA LEU A 893 20.87 16.17 -12.31
C LEU A 893 20.75 15.11 -11.21
N PHE A 894 20.84 13.83 -11.60
CA PHE A 894 20.81 12.72 -10.66
C PHE A 894 22.03 12.70 -9.72
N GLU A 895 23.22 13.02 -10.21
CA GLU A 895 24.41 13.21 -9.36
C GLU A 895 24.24 14.40 -8.41
N TYR A 896 23.73 15.54 -8.89
CA TYR A 896 23.46 16.70 -8.03
C TYR A 896 22.41 16.42 -6.96
N ALA A 897 21.40 15.59 -7.27
CA ALA A 897 20.35 15.21 -6.32
C ALA A 897 20.89 14.44 -5.09
N LYS A 898 22.09 13.84 -5.19
CA LYS A 898 22.75 13.18 -4.06
C LYS A 898 23.23 14.18 -3.00
N ASP A 899 23.48 15.44 -3.35
CA ASP A 899 23.97 16.45 -2.43
C ASP A 899 22.84 16.99 -1.52
N PRO A 900 22.98 16.89 -0.17
CA PRO A 900 22.13 17.53 0.85
C PRO A 900 21.63 18.92 0.50
N ASP A 901 22.55 19.78 0.07
CA ASP A 901 22.34 21.22 -0.04
C ASP A 901 21.61 21.62 -1.31
N TYR A 902 21.74 20.83 -2.38
CA TYR A 902 21.06 21.09 -3.65
C TYR A 902 19.59 20.69 -3.66
N ALA A 903 19.20 19.72 -2.83
CA ALA A 903 17.80 19.28 -2.73
C ALA A 903 16.93 20.07 -1.75
N ARG A 904 17.44 21.15 -1.14
CA ARG A 904 16.59 21.97 -0.26
C ARG A 904 15.43 22.47 -1.13
N TYR A 905 14.19 22.17 -0.77
CA TYR A 905 12.98 22.41 -1.57
C TYR A 905 12.72 21.44 -2.75
N GLY A 906 13.25 20.21 -2.70
CA GLY A 906 12.87 19.15 -3.65
C GLY A 906 13.48 19.30 -5.03
N ASP A 907 12.65 19.23 -6.08
CA ASP A 907 13.04 19.48 -7.46
C ASP A 907 13.32 20.96 -7.72
N GLN A 908 12.55 21.89 -7.17
CA GLN A 908 12.74 23.33 -7.40
C GLN A 908 14.15 23.79 -7.01
N GLY A 909 14.60 23.43 -5.80
CA GLY A 909 15.93 23.78 -5.35
C GLY A 909 17.04 23.13 -6.17
N LEU A 910 16.86 21.86 -6.54
CA LEU A 910 17.82 21.11 -7.35
C LEU A 910 17.98 21.75 -8.72
N LEU A 911 16.85 21.99 -9.39
CA LEU A 911 16.82 22.55 -10.74
C LEU A 911 17.32 23.99 -10.74
N THR A 912 16.89 24.80 -9.78
CA THR A 912 17.38 26.18 -9.65
C THR A 912 18.88 26.19 -9.51
N LYS A 913 19.44 25.34 -8.65
CA LYS A 913 20.89 25.32 -8.44
C LYS A 913 21.65 24.82 -9.65
N TYR A 914 21.09 23.85 -10.36
CA TYR A 914 21.70 23.27 -11.54
C TYR A 914 21.67 24.21 -12.76
N PHE A 915 20.59 25.00 -12.91
CA PHE A 915 20.39 25.94 -14.03
C PHE A 915 20.59 27.41 -13.67
N GLU A 916 21.17 27.72 -12.50
CA GLU A 916 21.23 29.07 -11.90
C GLU A 916 21.64 30.16 -12.91
N ASP A 917 22.63 29.88 -13.76
CA ASP A 917 23.17 30.82 -14.75
C ASP A 917 22.67 30.59 -16.19
N ASN A 918 21.82 29.58 -16.43
CA ASN A 918 21.48 29.13 -17.79
C ASN A 918 20.06 28.58 -17.90
N TRP A 919 19.07 29.47 -17.77
CA TRP A 919 17.67 29.16 -18.05
C TRP A 919 16.96 30.32 -18.76
N PHE A 920 15.90 30.00 -19.47
CA PHE A 920 15.05 30.95 -20.19
C PHE A 920 13.80 31.28 -19.38
N GLN A 921 13.55 32.56 -19.13
CA GLN A 921 12.36 33.01 -18.42
C GLN A 921 11.12 33.02 -19.33
N LEU A 922 10.22 32.08 -19.08
CA LEU A 922 8.91 31.99 -19.71
C LEU A 922 7.94 33.03 -19.10
N PRO A 923 6.90 33.45 -19.83
CA PRO A 923 5.93 34.40 -19.34
C PRO A 923 5.17 33.87 -18.11
N GLN A 924 5.17 34.63 -17.01
CA GLN A 924 4.55 34.23 -15.73
C GLN A 924 3.06 33.90 -15.84
N ARG A 925 2.34 34.47 -16.81
CA ARG A 925 0.91 34.19 -17.02
C ARG A 925 0.59 32.70 -17.24
N TYR A 926 1.55 31.89 -17.68
CA TYR A 926 1.36 30.44 -17.88
C TYR A 926 1.56 29.61 -16.60
N ASN A 927 2.03 30.20 -15.51
CA ASN A 927 2.21 29.53 -14.21
C ASN A 927 1.96 30.54 -13.07
N THR A 928 0.70 30.96 -12.96
CA THR A 928 0.23 31.87 -11.91
C THR A 928 -0.02 31.06 -10.64
N HIS A 929 0.89 31.15 -9.68
CA HIS A 929 0.83 30.51 -8.36
C HIS A 929 0.55 31.57 -7.28
N HIS A 930 0.26 31.13 -6.05
CA HIS A 930 -0.15 32.00 -4.92
C HIS A 930 -1.32 32.90 -5.29
N LEU A 931 -2.43 32.28 -5.71
CA LEU A 931 -3.64 32.95 -6.19
C LEU A 931 -4.21 33.93 -5.14
N GLU A 932 -4.01 33.64 -3.86
CA GLU A 932 -4.40 34.45 -2.71
C GLU A 932 -3.68 35.81 -2.63
N GLU A 933 -2.55 35.97 -3.32
CA GLU A 933 -1.76 37.19 -3.34
C GLU A 933 -1.88 37.96 -4.67
N ARG A 934 -2.71 37.49 -5.61
CA ARG A 934 -2.82 38.09 -6.94
C ARG A 934 -3.86 39.21 -6.97
N ASN A 935 -3.55 40.28 -7.70
CA ASN A 935 -4.53 41.32 -8.02
C ASN A 935 -5.40 40.93 -9.23
N ALA A 936 -6.49 41.66 -9.43
CA ALA A 936 -7.44 41.42 -10.52
C ALA A 936 -6.78 41.40 -11.91
N SER A 937 -5.87 42.34 -12.20
CA SER A 937 -5.17 42.41 -13.49
C SER A 937 -4.28 41.19 -13.74
N SER A 938 -3.61 40.68 -12.70
CA SER A 938 -2.79 39.46 -12.81
C SER A 938 -3.67 38.22 -13.01
N MET A 939 -4.82 38.15 -12.32
CA MET A 939 -5.78 37.06 -12.48
C MET A 939 -6.46 37.08 -13.86
N GLU A 940 -6.72 38.27 -14.41
CA GLU A 940 -7.29 38.44 -15.75
C GLU A 940 -6.30 38.05 -16.85
N ALA A 941 -5.02 38.38 -16.67
CA ALA A 941 -3.96 38.02 -17.61
C ALA A 941 -3.53 36.54 -17.50
N ALA A 942 -3.89 35.84 -16.43
CA ALA A 942 -3.47 34.48 -16.16
C ALA A 942 -4.07 33.47 -17.15
N ILE A 943 -3.23 32.55 -17.61
CA ILE A 943 -3.57 31.43 -18.49
C ILE A 943 -3.46 30.10 -17.73
N GLY A 944 -2.35 29.90 -17.04
CA GLY A 944 -2.10 28.73 -16.20
C GLY A 944 -2.25 29.09 -14.72
N PHE A 945 -3.00 28.28 -13.98
CA PHE A 945 -3.32 28.46 -12.57
C PHE A 945 -2.73 27.29 -11.78
N HIS A 946 -1.68 27.57 -11.01
CA HIS A 946 -0.99 26.58 -10.19
C HIS A 946 -1.52 26.65 -8.76
N HIS A 947 -2.54 25.82 -8.47
CA HIS A 947 -3.28 25.86 -7.21
C HIS A 947 -3.97 24.53 -6.90
N LYS A 948 -3.93 24.11 -5.64
CA LYS A 948 -4.61 22.90 -5.16
C LYS A 948 -6.06 23.18 -4.83
N TYR A 949 -6.88 23.39 -5.86
CA TYR A 949 -8.30 23.75 -5.68
C TYR A 949 -9.09 22.80 -4.76
N TRP A 950 -8.72 21.53 -4.67
CA TRP A 950 -9.37 20.56 -3.80
C TRP A 950 -9.13 20.81 -2.30
N SER A 951 -7.96 21.32 -1.89
CA SER A 951 -7.62 21.54 -0.47
C SER A 951 -7.57 23.01 -0.07
N ASP A 952 -7.28 23.89 -1.02
CA ASP A 952 -6.83 25.26 -0.75
C ASP A 952 -7.83 26.31 -1.25
N CYS A 953 -9.07 25.93 -1.58
CA CYS A 953 -10.05 26.88 -2.09
C CYS A 953 -10.42 27.98 -1.06
N HIS A 954 -10.24 27.75 0.26
CA HIS A 954 -10.46 28.79 1.29
C HIS A 954 -9.45 29.93 1.28
N TYR A 955 -8.28 29.75 0.66
CA TYR A 955 -7.31 30.82 0.56
C TYR A 955 -7.64 31.81 -0.56
N MET A 956 -8.64 31.51 -1.39
CA MET A 956 -8.97 32.32 -2.54
C MET A 956 -9.61 33.65 -2.13
N THR A 957 -9.13 34.72 -2.76
CA THR A 957 -9.69 36.08 -2.66
C THR A 957 -10.87 36.27 -3.61
N ALA A 958 -11.55 37.42 -3.53
CA ALA A 958 -12.61 37.76 -4.47
C ALA A 958 -12.12 37.76 -5.93
N GLU A 959 -10.87 38.16 -6.16
CA GLU A 959 -10.23 38.21 -7.48
C GLU A 959 -9.90 36.81 -8.02
N SER A 960 -9.53 35.87 -7.14
CA SER A 960 -9.15 34.53 -7.55
C SER A 960 -10.30 33.53 -7.55
N ALA A 961 -11.36 33.78 -6.78
CA ALA A 961 -12.57 32.94 -6.69
C ALA A 961 -13.16 32.49 -8.05
N PRO A 962 -13.18 33.31 -9.12
CA PRO A 962 -13.66 32.87 -10.43
C PRO A 962 -12.91 31.64 -10.98
N SER A 963 -11.63 31.47 -10.65
CA SER A 963 -10.84 30.32 -11.10
C SER A 963 -11.26 29.00 -10.45
N PHE A 964 -11.85 29.03 -9.24
CA PHE A 964 -12.46 27.84 -8.63
C PHE A 964 -13.66 27.38 -9.45
N LEU A 965 -14.51 28.31 -9.89
CA LEU A 965 -15.68 27.98 -10.73
C LEU A 965 -15.26 27.38 -12.07
N LEU A 966 -14.14 27.82 -12.64
CA LEU A 966 -13.55 27.21 -13.84
C LEU A 966 -13.07 25.77 -13.58
N TRP A 967 -12.40 25.54 -12.44
CA TRP A 967 -12.01 24.19 -12.02
C TRP A 967 -13.21 23.28 -11.81
N VAL A 968 -14.25 23.74 -11.11
CA VAL A 968 -15.50 23.00 -10.88
C VAL A 968 -16.18 22.66 -12.21
N ARG A 969 -16.30 23.63 -13.12
CA ARG A 969 -16.90 23.43 -14.46
C ARG A 969 -16.20 22.30 -15.22
N ASP A 970 -14.86 22.33 -15.29
CA ASP A 970 -14.11 21.35 -16.05
C ASP A 970 -14.11 19.98 -15.36
N ALA A 971 -14.04 19.94 -14.02
CA ALA A 971 -14.18 18.72 -13.25
C ALA A 971 -15.55 18.04 -13.45
N GLN A 972 -16.63 18.82 -13.46
CA GLN A 972 -17.97 18.32 -13.79
C GLN A 972 -18.04 17.80 -15.23
N ALA A 973 -17.37 18.46 -16.18
CA ALA A 973 -17.32 17.98 -17.55
C ALA A 973 -16.58 16.63 -17.68
N VAL A 974 -15.49 16.43 -16.93
CA VAL A 974 -14.80 15.13 -16.81
C VAL A 974 -15.76 14.07 -16.29
N ARG A 975 -16.42 14.34 -15.15
CA ARG A 975 -17.38 13.42 -14.54
C ARG A 975 -18.48 13.03 -15.54
N GLY A 976 -19.05 14.01 -16.24
CA GLY A 976 -20.09 13.77 -17.25
C GLY A 976 -19.62 12.91 -18.43
N LEU A 977 -18.37 13.05 -18.88
CA LEU A 977 -17.79 12.18 -19.91
C LEU A 977 -17.64 10.74 -19.42
N GLN A 978 -17.14 10.56 -18.20
CA GLN A 978 -16.94 9.24 -17.64
C GLN A 978 -18.27 8.51 -17.35
N LEU A 979 -19.29 9.22 -16.87
CA LEU A 979 -20.64 8.65 -16.68
C LEU A 979 -21.26 8.19 -18.01
N ARG A 980 -21.14 8.99 -19.09
CA ARG A 980 -21.59 8.55 -20.42
C ARG A 980 -20.82 7.33 -20.92
N HIS A 981 -19.52 7.26 -20.65
CA HIS A 981 -18.71 6.10 -21.01
C HIS A 981 -19.19 4.83 -20.27
N LEU A 982 -19.46 4.95 -18.97
CA LEU A 982 -20.00 3.90 -18.10
C LEU A 982 -21.38 3.41 -18.56
N GLU A 983 -22.24 4.33 -19.02
CA GLU A 983 -23.54 4.00 -19.60
C GLU A 983 -23.42 3.20 -20.91
N GLN A 984 -22.48 3.58 -21.79
CA GLN A 984 -22.32 3.01 -23.13
C GLN A 984 -21.57 1.68 -23.17
N HIS A 985 -20.66 1.42 -22.22
CA HIS A 985 -19.77 0.25 -22.26
C HIS A 985 -20.18 -0.82 -21.23
N ASN A 986 -19.72 -2.05 -21.46
CA ASN A 986 -19.94 -3.15 -20.52
C ASN A 986 -19.07 -2.97 -19.26
N PRO A 987 -19.55 -3.42 -18.08
CA PRO A 987 -18.99 -3.15 -16.75
C PRO A 987 -17.59 -3.71 -16.45
N THR A 988 -16.82 -4.14 -17.45
CA THR A 988 -15.61 -4.94 -17.21
C THR A 988 -14.44 -4.13 -16.63
N SER A 989 -14.56 -2.81 -16.50
CA SER A 989 -13.51 -1.94 -16.00
C SER A 989 -13.98 -1.16 -14.76
N ASP A 990 -13.32 -1.37 -13.62
CA ASP A 990 -13.45 -0.57 -12.40
C ASP A 990 -12.86 0.83 -12.60
N VAL A 991 -13.43 1.63 -13.51
CA VAL A 991 -12.96 2.99 -13.80
C VAL A 991 -13.42 3.94 -12.70
N LEU A 992 -12.47 4.58 -12.03
CA LEU A 992 -12.79 5.61 -11.03
C LEU A 992 -13.30 6.90 -11.68
N ILE A 993 -14.39 7.44 -11.13
CA ILE A 993 -15.10 8.60 -11.67
C ILE A 993 -14.76 9.85 -10.87
N MET A 994 -14.46 10.96 -11.55
CA MET A 994 -14.23 12.28 -10.97
C MET A 994 -15.36 12.64 -9.98
N PRO A 995 -15.08 13.12 -8.75
CA PRO A 995 -16.12 13.36 -7.75
C PRO A 995 -17.07 14.49 -8.16
N ALA A 996 -18.29 14.45 -7.64
CA ALA A 996 -19.24 15.55 -7.78
C ALA A 996 -18.81 16.72 -6.89
N ILE A 997 -18.35 17.80 -7.52
CA ILE A 997 -17.83 18.99 -6.83
C ILE A 997 -18.87 20.12 -6.89
N PRO A 998 -19.24 20.73 -5.74
CA PRO A 998 -20.14 21.87 -5.71
C PRO A 998 -19.43 23.15 -6.15
N ALA A 999 -20.18 24.07 -6.75
CA ALA A 999 -19.67 25.40 -7.13
C ALA A 999 -19.34 26.29 -5.92
N ASP A 1000 -19.89 25.97 -4.75
CA ASP A 1000 -19.60 26.64 -3.49
C ASP A 1000 -18.39 25.98 -2.79
N CYS A 1001 -17.30 26.72 -2.68
CA CYS A 1001 -16.08 26.30 -2.00
C CYS A 1001 -16.29 26.04 -0.50
N ASP A 1002 -17.15 26.79 0.19
CA ASP A 1002 -17.45 26.54 1.60
C ASP A 1002 -18.25 25.24 1.80
N LEU A 1003 -19.11 24.92 0.83
CA LEU A 1003 -19.75 23.61 0.79
C LEU A 1003 -18.72 22.52 0.52
N TRP A 1004 -17.84 22.70 -0.48
CA TRP A 1004 -16.79 21.72 -0.81
C TRP A 1004 -15.90 21.36 0.38
N LYS A 1005 -15.49 22.34 1.19
CA LYS A 1005 -14.73 22.13 2.44
C LYS A 1005 -15.43 21.21 3.45
N LYS A 1006 -16.75 21.14 3.41
CA LYS A 1006 -17.54 20.25 4.26
C LYS A 1006 -17.70 18.88 3.60
N VAL A 1007 -17.94 18.86 2.30
CA VAL A 1007 -18.17 17.63 1.51
C VAL A 1007 -16.92 16.76 1.46
N ALA A 1008 -15.79 17.32 1.01
CA ALA A 1008 -14.61 16.53 0.70
C ALA A 1008 -14.07 15.75 1.92
N PRO A 1009 -13.86 16.35 3.11
CA PRO A 1009 -13.35 15.61 4.27
C PRO A 1009 -14.31 14.53 4.75
N GLU A 1010 -15.63 14.78 4.75
CA GLU A 1010 -16.61 13.80 5.24
C GLU A 1010 -16.77 12.65 4.24
N ALA A 1011 -16.85 12.93 2.94
CA ALA A 1011 -16.92 11.91 1.91
C ALA A 1011 -15.64 11.05 1.86
N ILE A 1012 -14.46 11.65 2.08
CA ILE A 1012 -13.19 10.92 2.23
C ILE A 1012 -13.21 10.02 3.46
N LYS A 1013 -13.61 10.57 4.62
CA LYS A 1013 -13.68 9.82 5.88
C LYS A 1013 -14.52 8.56 5.76
N GLN A 1014 -15.56 8.60 4.92
CA GLN A 1014 -16.48 7.49 4.69
C GLN A 1014 -16.17 6.69 3.41
N SER A 1015 -15.13 7.06 2.65
CA SER A 1015 -14.74 6.41 1.39
C SER A 1015 -15.82 6.42 0.30
N VAL A 1016 -16.66 7.47 0.22
CA VAL A 1016 -17.76 7.61 -0.78
C VAL A 1016 -17.52 8.71 -1.81
N LEU A 1017 -16.37 9.38 -1.76
CA LEU A 1017 -16.11 10.57 -2.56
C LEU A 1017 -16.19 10.29 -4.08
N PHE A 1018 -15.67 9.13 -4.50
CA PHE A 1018 -15.61 8.71 -5.91
C PHE A 1018 -16.80 7.84 -6.33
N ASP A 1019 -17.73 7.58 -5.42
CA ASP A 1019 -18.82 6.65 -5.67
C ASP A 1019 -19.73 7.14 -6.80
N THR A 1020 -20.19 6.16 -7.54
CA THR A 1020 -21.12 6.33 -8.65
C THR A 1020 -22.53 5.98 -8.21
N VAL A 1021 -23.50 6.80 -8.64
CA VAL A 1021 -24.91 6.64 -8.27
C VAL A 1021 -25.74 6.52 -9.53
N ALA A 1022 -26.58 5.49 -9.62
CA ALA A 1022 -27.66 5.40 -10.58
C ALA A 1022 -28.99 5.68 -9.88
N VAL A 1023 -29.78 6.62 -10.38
CA VAL A 1023 -31.18 6.80 -9.97
C VAL A 1023 -32.06 5.99 -10.89
N LEU A 1024 -32.80 5.02 -10.37
CA LEU A 1024 -33.66 4.12 -11.14
C LEU A 1024 -35.13 4.54 -11.02
N SER A 1025 -35.76 4.87 -12.15
CA SER A 1025 -37.21 5.07 -12.27
C SER A 1025 -37.87 3.88 -12.99
N THR A 1026 -38.94 3.33 -12.39
CA THR A 1026 -39.82 2.32 -13.02
C THR A 1026 -40.95 2.98 -13.85
N GLN A 1027 -41.70 2.16 -14.61
CA GLN A 1027 -42.59 2.57 -15.72
C GLN A 1027 -43.65 3.65 -15.42
N ASP A 1028 -44.02 3.88 -14.16
CA ASP A 1028 -45.25 4.62 -13.82
C ASP A 1028 -45.01 6.05 -13.31
N ALA A 1029 -43.79 6.58 -13.40
CA ALA A 1029 -43.52 7.97 -13.01
C ALA A 1029 -44.00 8.95 -14.08
N ASP A 1030 -44.73 9.99 -13.66
CA ASP A 1030 -45.16 11.08 -14.55
C ASP A 1030 -43.97 11.76 -15.21
N ALA A 1031 -44.18 12.31 -16.42
CA ALA A 1031 -43.12 12.99 -17.18
C ALA A 1031 -42.43 14.11 -16.38
N ASP A 1032 -43.20 14.89 -15.62
CA ASP A 1032 -42.68 15.96 -14.77
C ASP A 1032 -41.81 15.40 -13.63
N VAL A 1033 -42.17 14.24 -13.07
CA VAL A 1033 -41.37 13.55 -12.05
C VAL A 1033 -40.06 13.04 -12.65
N LEU A 1034 -40.11 12.43 -13.84
CA LEU A 1034 -38.92 11.99 -14.56
C LEU A 1034 -37.99 13.17 -14.88
N GLU A 1035 -38.53 14.32 -15.28
CA GLU A 1035 -37.76 15.53 -15.52
C GLU A 1035 -37.05 16.01 -14.25
N THR A 1036 -37.74 16.03 -13.10
CA THR A 1036 -37.11 16.46 -11.84
C THR A 1036 -35.95 15.55 -11.41
N ARG A 1037 -36.09 14.22 -11.60
CA ARG A 1037 -35.03 13.24 -11.34
C ARG A 1037 -33.85 13.41 -12.29
N ASN A 1038 -34.13 13.66 -13.57
CA ASN A 1038 -33.11 13.89 -14.56
C ASN A 1038 -32.31 15.17 -14.24
N LEU A 1039 -33.01 16.26 -13.92
CA LEU A 1039 -32.40 17.52 -13.48
C LEU A 1039 -31.54 17.32 -12.23
N TRP A 1040 -32.03 16.57 -11.23
CA TRP A 1040 -31.27 16.28 -10.03
C TRP A 1040 -30.01 15.44 -10.32
N ALA A 1041 -30.12 14.41 -11.16
CA ALA A 1041 -28.99 13.56 -11.53
C ALA A 1041 -27.90 14.34 -12.29
N HIS A 1042 -28.34 15.27 -13.15
CA HIS A 1042 -27.46 16.11 -13.96
C HIS A 1042 -26.87 17.30 -13.18
N GLU A 1043 -27.51 17.77 -12.10
CA GLU A 1043 -26.91 18.78 -11.23
C GLU A 1043 -25.61 18.21 -10.62
N TYR A 1044 -24.50 18.93 -10.79
CA TYR A 1044 -23.13 18.46 -10.47
C TYR A 1044 -22.66 17.22 -11.25
N ASN A 1045 -23.41 16.75 -12.25
CA ASN A 1045 -23.26 15.42 -12.88
C ASN A 1045 -23.16 14.30 -11.82
N GLN A 1046 -23.94 14.39 -10.74
CA GLN A 1046 -23.73 13.55 -9.57
C GLN A 1046 -24.21 12.10 -9.74
N ALA A 1047 -25.14 11.84 -10.66
CA ALA A 1047 -25.71 10.52 -10.89
C ALA A 1047 -26.10 10.29 -12.37
N SER A 1048 -26.33 9.01 -12.73
CA SER A 1048 -27.02 8.63 -13.98
C SER A 1048 -28.50 8.38 -13.70
N HIS A 1049 -29.41 9.00 -14.45
CA HIS A 1049 -30.84 8.69 -14.35
C HIS A 1049 -31.22 7.60 -15.36
N ILE A 1050 -31.56 6.43 -14.85
CA ILE A 1050 -31.92 5.25 -15.64
C ILE A 1050 -33.44 5.06 -15.58
N THR A 1051 -34.08 5.07 -16.75
CA THR A 1051 -35.50 4.74 -16.90
C THR A 1051 -35.64 3.34 -17.48
N MET A 1052 -36.43 2.48 -16.85
CA MET A 1052 -36.64 1.12 -17.33
C MET A 1052 -38.10 0.90 -17.71
N PRO A 1053 -38.48 1.28 -18.95
CA PRO A 1053 -39.87 1.30 -19.38
C PRO A 1053 -40.47 -0.09 -19.65
N ASN A 1054 -39.86 -1.19 -19.20
CA ASN A 1054 -40.32 -2.57 -19.47
C ASN A 1054 -40.27 -3.48 -18.23
N VAL A 1055 -39.83 -2.95 -17.08
CA VAL A 1055 -39.80 -3.67 -15.81
C VAL A 1055 -41.21 -3.61 -15.24
N ARG A 1056 -41.89 -4.76 -15.22
CA ARG A 1056 -43.30 -4.93 -14.82
C ARG A 1056 -43.46 -5.62 -13.48
N SER A 1057 -42.38 -6.17 -12.94
CA SER A 1057 -42.39 -6.92 -11.68
C SER A 1057 -41.26 -6.53 -10.74
N MET A 1058 -41.44 -6.89 -9.48
CA MET A 1058 -40.41 -6.78 -8.44
C MET A 1058 -39.12 -7.51 -8.82
N ALA A 1059 -39.25 -8.75 -9.30
CA ALA A 1059 -38.11 -9.59 -9.66
C ALA A 1059 -37.27 -8.94 -10.78
N GLU A 1060 -37.94 -8.39 -11.79
CA GLU A 1060 -37.29 -7.63 -12.86
C GLU A 1060 -36.64 -6.34 -12.33
N THR A 1061 -37.24 -5.68 -11.33
CA THR A 1061 -36.62 -4.50 -10.69
C THR A 1061 -35.37 -4.86 -9.92
N VAL A 1062 -35.40 -5.94 -9.13
CA VAL A 1062 -34.24 -6.41 -8.35
C VAL A 1062 -33.13 -6.92 -9.27
N ASP A 1063 -33.47 -7.63 -10.34
CA ASP A 1063 -32.52 -8.03 -11.39
C ASP A 1063 -31.89 -6.79 -12.06
N ALA A 1064 -32.69 -5.77 -12.38
CA ALA A 1064 -32.19 -4.51 -12.88
C ALA A 1064 -31.24 -3.80 -11.90
N VAL A 1065 -31.59 -3.73 -10.62
CA VAL A 1065 -30.71 -3.18 -9.56
C VAL A 1065 -29.41 -3.95 -9.51
N SER A 1066 -29.46 -5.28 -9.52
CA SER A 1066 -28.27 -6.14 -9.50
C SER A 1066 -27.34 -5.87 -10.68
N LYS A 1067 -27.91 -5.79 -11.90
CA LYS A 1067 -27.16 -5.45 -13.12
C LYS A 1067 -26.55 -4.05 -13.06
N LEU A 1068 -27.28 -3.09 -12.49
CA LEU A 1068 -26.78 -1.73 -12.31
C LEU A 1068 -25.68 -1.68 -11.25
N LEU A 1069 -25.74 -2.45 -10.16
CA LEU A 1069 -24.69 -2.49 -9.13
C LEU A 1069 -23.37 -3.13 -9.62
N LEU A 1070 -23.41 -3.86 -10.74
CA LEU A 1070 -22.17 -4.26 -11.43
C LEU A 1070 -21.47 -3.06 -12.09
N LYS A 1071 -22.21 -1.99 -12.41
CA LYS A 1071 -21.71 -0.76 -13.04
C LYS A 1071 -21.53 0.39 -12.05
N TYR A 1072 -22.41 0.51 -11.07
CA TYR A 1072 -22.52 1.64 -10.15
C TYR A 1072 -22.28 1.19 -8.70
N ASP A 1073 -21.70 2.04 -7.88
CA ASP A 1073 -21.47 1.78 -6.45
C ASP A 1073 -22.78 1.84 -5.66
N TRP A 1074 -23.73 2.67 -6.12
CA TRP A 1074 -25.04 2.82 -5.54
C TRP A 1074 -26.15 2.84 -6.60
N VAL A 1075 -27.26 2.19 -6.29
CA VAL A 1075 -28.49 2.26 -7.08
C VAL A 1075 -29.63 2.74 -6.20
N TRP A 1076 -30.18 3.89 -6.55
CA TRP A 1076 -31.25 4.55 -5.84
C TRP A 1076 -32.59 4.33 -6.55
N VAL A 1077 -33.39 3.40 -6.02
CA VAL A 1077 -34.71 3.06 -6.55
C VAL A 1077 -35.75 4.03 -5.99
N GLN A 1078 -36.57 4.59 -6.89
CA GLN A 1078 -37.56 5.61 -6.57
C GLN A 1078 -38.95 5.17 -6.98
N GLY A 1079 -39.91 5.22 -6.06
CA GLY A 1079 -41.33 4.99 -6.38
C GLY A 1079 -41.91 6.10 -7.24
N LYS A 1080 -43.05 5.87 -7.90
CA LYS A 1080 -43.57 6.70 -9.01
C LYS A 1080 -43.74 8.21 -8.73
N SER A 1081 -44.04 8.60 -7.49
CA SER A 1081 -44.35 9.99 -7.12
C SER A 1081 -43.20 10.76 -6.44
N ALA A 1082 -42.02 10.14 -6.24
CA ALA A 1082 -40.90 10.80 -5.58
C ALA A 1082 -40.28 11.89 -6.49
N VAL A 1083 -40.45 13.16 -6.11
CA VAL A 1083 -39.96 14.35 -6.82
C VAL A 1083 -38.69 14.85 -6.16
N PHE A 1084 -37.61 15.01 -6.93
CA PHE A 1084 -36.37 15.58 -6.41
C PHE A 1084 -36.39 17.11 -6.54
N PRO A 1085 -36.34 17.88 -5.43
CA PRO A 1085 -36.07 19.29 -5.52
C PRO A 1085 -34.65 19.50 -6.05
N LYS A 1086 -34.36 20.72 -6.50
CA LYS A 1086 -33.00 21.11 -6.86
C LYS A 1086 -32.06 20.81 -5.67
N PRO A 1087 -31.00 20.02 -5.85
CA PRO A 1087 -30.15 19.62 -4.73
C PRO A 1087 -29.42 20.85 -4.19
N THR A 1088 -29.33 20.91 -2.86
CA THR A 1088 -28.56 21.95 -2.16
C THR A 1088 -27.11 21.52 -1.90
N ALA A 1089 -26.83 20.22 -2.06
CA ALA A 1089 -25.50 19.64 -1.95
C ALA A 1089 -25.33 18.39 -2.85
N PRO A 1090 -24.08 18.02 -3.18
CA PRO A 1090 -23.80 16.79 -3.92
C PRO A 1090 -24.22 15.53 -3.15
N VAL A 1091 -24.67 14.51 -3.87
CA VAL A 1091 -25.13 13.22 -3.33
C VAL A 1091 -24.08 12.54 -2.46
N SER A 1092 -22.78 12.71 -2.76
CA SER A 1092 -21.68 12.15 -1.98
C SER A 1092 -21.67 12.61 -0.52
N LEU A 1093 -22.12 13.85 -0.23
CA LEU A 1093 -22.28 14.31 1.15
C LEU A 1093 -23.40 13.55 1.88
N HIS A 1094 -24.48 13.26 1.17
CA HIS A 1094 -25.59 12.49 1.72
C HIS A 1094 -25.19 11.03 1.92
N LEU A 1095 -24.53 10.42 0.94
CA LEU A 1095 -23.95 9.07 1.06
C LEU A 1095 -22.97 8.97 2.23
N ALA A 1096 -22.14 9.99 2.47
CA ALA A 1096 -21.21 9.96 3.59
C ALA A 1096 -21.95 9.89 4.93
N LYS A 1097 -23.01 10.70 5.11
CA LYS A 1097 -23.88 10.66 6.29
C LYS A 1097 -24.61 9.32 6.42
N PHE A 1098 -24.98 8.72 5.30
CA PHE A 1098 -25.66 7.43 5.24
C PHE A 1098 -24.73 6.26 5.54
N GLN A 1099 -23.46 6.33 5.14
CA GLN A 1099 -22.48 5.28 5.37
C GLN A 1099 -21.87 5.32 6.78
N GLU A 1100 -21.74 6.50 7.40
CA GLU A 1100 -21.42 6.61 8.84
C GLU A 1100 -22.42 5.80 9.70
N GLN A 1101 -23.60 5.59 9.14
CA GLN A 1101 -24.71 4.88 9.72
C GLN A 1101 -24.76 3.36 9.35
N ALA A 1102 -23.74 2.83 8.68
CA ALA A 1102 -23.42 1.41 8.50
C ALA A 1102 -24.55 0.51 7.95
N GLY A 1103 -25.13 0.84 6.78
CA GLY A 1103 -26.12 0.02 6.08
C GLY A 1103 -25.71 -0.32 4.64
N THR A 1104 -25.86 -1.57 4.20
CA THR A 1104 -25.67 -1.97 2.78
C THR A 1104 -26.90 -1.67 1.90
N VAL A 1105 -28.07 -1.57 2.53
CA VAL A 1105 -29.35 -1.16 1.96
C VAL A 1105 -29.97 -0.12 2.89
N ILE A 1106 -30.50 0.96 2.31
CA ILE A 1106 -31.06 2.09 3.04
C ILE A 1106 -32.48 2.34 2.56
N ALA A 1107 -33.43 2.23 3.47
CA ALA A 1107 -34.83 2.59 3.26
C ALA A 1107 -35.14 3.91 3.97
N PHE A 1108 -36.05 4.71 3.43
CA PHE A 1108 -36.40 6.02 3.98
C PHE A 1108 -37.82 6.04 4.53
N GLU A 1109 -38.05 6.48 5.77
CA GLU A 1109 -39.40 6.54 6.38
C GLU A 1109 -40.12 7.84 6.03
N ASP A 1110 -40.28 8.11 4.74
CA ASP A 1110 -40.84 9.34 4.17
C ASP A 1110 -42.37 9.33 4.06
N CYS A 1111 -42.98 8.15 4.07
CA CYS A 1111 -44.42 7.95 3.91
C CYS A 1111 -45.20 7.79 5.23
N GLY A 1112 -44.50 7.66 6.36
CA GLY A 1112 -45.07 7.36 7.69
C GLY A 1112 -45.70 5.95 7.77
N ARG A 1113 -45.81 5.41 8.99
CA ARG A 1113 -46.37 4.06 9.26
C ARG A 1113 -45.70 2.96 8.44
N ALA A 1114 -44.37 2.93 8.47
CA ALA A 1114 -43.61 1.83 7.89
C ALA A 1114 -43.87 1.66 6.38
N ALA A 1115 -43.77 2.74 5.62
CA ALA A 1115 -43.71 2.69 4.16
C ALA A 1115 -42.58 3.60 3.67
N THR A 1116 -41.99 3.24 2.55
CA THR A 1116 -40.92 4.02 1.93
C THR A 1116 -41.20 4.28 0.46
N ALA A 1117 -40.94 5.51 0.00
CA ALA A 1117 -40.98 5.85 -1.41
C ALA A 1117 -39.67 5.55 -2.13
N SER A 1118 -38.63 5.13 -1.39
CA SER A 1118 -37.28 5.11 -1.91
C SER A 1118 -36.36 4.12 -1.20
N ILE A 1119 -35.57 3.37 -1.97
CA ILE A 1119 -34.60 2.42 -1.42
C ILE A 1119 -33.27 2.61 -2.15
N LEU A 1120 -32.19 2.72 -1.39
CA LEU A 1120 -30.84 2.88 -1.88
C LEU A 1120 -30.04 1.61 -1.59
N PHE A 1121 -29.50 0.99 -2.63
CA PHE A 1121 -28.67 -0.21 -2.56
C PHE A 1121 -27.21 0.15 -2.82
N SER A 1122 -26.30 -0.39 -2.03
CA SER A 1122 -24.85 -0.31 -2.31
C SER A 1122 -24.36 -1.54 -3.08
N LYS A 1123 -23.20 -1.46 -3.73
CA LYS A 1123 -22.56 -2.58 -4.45
C LYS A 1123 -22.33 -3.79 -3.54
N SER A 1124 -22.10 -3.56 -2.25
CA SER A 1124 -21.97 -4.63 -1.25
C SER A 1124 -23.27 -5.42 -0.99
N SER A 1125 -24.42 -4.97 -1.51
CA SER A 1125 -25.70 -5.68 -1.42
C SER A 1125 -25.88 -6.77 -2.49
N LEU A 1126 -24.98 -6.87 -3.48
CA LEU A 1126 -25.09 -7.80 -4.61
C LEU A 1126 -25.34 -9.26 -4.19
N ASP A 1127 -24.62 -9.76 -3.20
CA ASP A 1127 -24.79 -11.14 -2.72
C ASP A 1127 -26.19 -11.37 -2.12
N GLY A 1128 -26.73 -10.37 -1.41
CA GLY A 1128 -28.09 -10.42 -0.89
C GLY A 1128 -29.15 -10.35 -1.98
N LEU A 1129 -28.92 -9.57 -3.03
CA LEU A 1129 -29.84 -9.50 -4.18
C LEU A 1129 -29.82 -10.80 -4.98
N ALA A 1130 -28.64 -11.39 -5.21
CA ALA A 1130 -28.50 -12.65 -5.93
C ALA A 1130 -29.24 -13.79 -5.24
N GLU A 1131 -29.15 -13.88 -3.91
CA GLU A 1131 -29.91 -14.85 -3.12
C GLU A 1131 -31.42 -14.61 -3.20
N PHE A 1132 -31.86 -13.36 -3.09
CA PHE A 1132 -33.28 -13.02 -3.28
C PHE A 1132 -33.79 -13.44 -4.65
N ILE A 1133 -33.04 -13.15 -5.72
CA ILE A 1133 -33.41 -13.59 -7.08
C ILE A 1133 -33.49 -15.11 -7.15
N GLY A 1134 -32.54 -15.82 -6.54
CA GLY A 1134 -32.55 -17.28 -6.46
C GLY A 1134 -33.79 -17.84 -5.78
N SER A 1135 -34.22 -17.25 -4.66
CA SER A 1135 -35.39 -17.73 -3.91
C SER A 1135 -36.72 -17.48 -4.63
N VAL A 1136 -36.83 -16.37 -5.37
CA VAL A 1136 -38.06 -15.96 -6.10
C VAL A 1136 -38.39 -16.90 -7.27
N THR A 1137 -37.40 -17.57 -7.87
CA THR A 1137 -37.63 -18.48 -9.01
C THR A 1137 -38.44 -19.74 -8.68
N SER A 1138 -38.77 -19.99 -7.41
CA SER A 1138 -39.49 -21.17 -6.94
C SER A 1138 -41.03 -21.09 -7.01
N GLY A 1139 -41.61 -19.98 -7.48
CA GLY A 1139 -43.04 -19.88 -7.85
C GLY A 1139 -43.99 -19.23 -6.84
N ASP A 1140 -43.49 -18.77 -5.69
CA ASP A 1140 -44.33 -18.31 -4.56
C ASP A 1140 -44.49 -16.78 -4.40
N VAL A 1141 -43.86 -15.94 -5.25
CA VAL A 1141 -43.98 -14.48 -5.10
C VAL A 1141 -45.15 -13.93 -5.92
N ALA A 1142 -46.36 -14.32 -5.53
CA ALA A 1142 -47.59 -13.69 -5.99
C ALA A 1142 -47.86 -12.42 -5.15
N GLY A 1143 -47.02 -11.39 -5.32
CA GLY A 1143 -47.23 -10.07 -4.71
C GLY A 1143 -46.07 -9.09 -4.91
N ASP A 1144 -46.38 -7.87 -5.32
CA ASP A 1144 -45.42 -6.76 -5.49
C ASP A 1144 -44.95 -6.17 -4.14
N ARG A 1145 -44.33 -6.97 -3.28
CA ARG A 1145 -43.99 -6.53 -1.92
C ARG A 1145 -42.49 -6.39 -1.69
N TRP A 1146 -42.00 -5.16 -1.70
CA TRP A 1146 -40.62 -4.82 -1.30
C TRP A 1146 -40.31 -5.23 0.13
N SER A 1147 -41.33 -5.41 0.99
CA SER A 1147 -41.18 -5.98 2.33
C SER A 1147 -40.42 -7.30 2.32
N GLN A 1148 -40.62 -8.17 1.31
CA GLN A 1148 -39.90 -9.44 1.22
C GLN A 1148 -38.41 -9.25 0.90
N VAL A 1149 -38.08 -8.34 -0.01
CA VAL A 1149 -36.69 -7.96 -0.31
C VAL A 1149 -36.02 -7.46 0.96
N LEU A 1150 -36.67 -6.52 1.64
CA LEU A 1150 -36.16 -5.91 2.86
C LEU A 1150 -36.07 -6.90 4.02
N GLN A 1151 -36.98 -7.88 4.11
CA GLN A 1151 -36.93 -8.97 5.08
C GLN A 1151 -35.73 -9.89 4.86
N VAL A 1152 -35.39 -10.20 3.60
CA VAL A 1152 -34.17 -10.97 3.30
C VAL A 1152 -32.93 -10.22 3.79
N PHE A 1153 -32.84 -8.91 3.53
CA PHE A 1153 -31.71 -8.11 4.01
C PHE A 1153 -31.69 -7.94 5.54
N SER A 1154 -32.84 -7.72 6.19
CA SER A 1154 -32.90 -7.58 7.65
C SER A 1154 -32.59 -8.88 8.39
N SER A 1155 -32.94 -10.03 7.80
CA SER A 1155 -32.69 -11.36 8.40
C SER A 1155 -31.21 -11.73 8.50
N LYS A 1156 -30.35 -11.17 7.64
CA LYS A 1156 -28.91 -11.49 7.61
C LYS A 1156 -28.15 -10.80 8.74
N THR A 1157 -28.29 -9.48 8.88
CA THR A 1157 -27.84 -8.74 10.07
C THR A 1157 -28.60 -7.41 10.21
N PRO A 1158 -28.78 -6.88 11.44
CA PRO A 1158 -29.33 -5.53 11.65
C PRO A 1158 -28.51 -4.40 11.02
N ARG A 1159 -27.26 -4.67 10.60
CA ARG A 1159 -26.39 -3.72 9.89
C ARG A 1159 -26.59 -3.73 8.37
N THR A 1160 -27.39 -4.64 7.84
CA THR A 1160 -27.57 -4.79 6.39
C THR A 1160 -28.64 -3.85 5.86
N LEU A 1161 -29.76 -3.71 6.58
CA LEU A 1161 -30.86 -2.80 6.27
C LEU A 1161 -30.95 -1.70 7.34
N ARG A 1162 -30.94 -0.44 6.91
CA ARG A 1162 -31.20 0.71 7.81
C ARG A 1162 -32.38 1.54 7.32
N VAL A 1163 -33.26 1.90 8.25
CA VAL A 1163 -34.37 2.82 8.00
C VAL A 1163 -33.98 4.20 8.54
N ILE A 1164 -34.01 5.22 7.67
CA ILE A 1164 -33.74 6.61 8.05
C ILE A 1164 -35.08 7.33 8.22
N GLY A 1165 -35.40 7.73 9.46
CA GLY A 1165 -36.62 8.45 9.78
C GLY A 1165 -36.55 9.95 9.51
N GLY A 1166 -37.64 10.54 8.99
CA GLY A 1166 -37.86 11.99 8.95
C GLY A 1166 -37.61 12.69 7.60
N ASP A 1167 -37.80 14.01 7.60
CA ASP A 1167 -37.59 14.90 6.45
C ASP A 1167 -36.09 15.16 6.24
N HIS A 1168 -35.51 14.36 5.37
CA HIS A 1168 -34.14 14.40 4.88
C HIS A 1168 -33.93 15.44 3.77
N GLY A 1169 -35.00 16.11 3.30
CA GLY A 1169 -34.94 17.20 2.31
C GLY A 1169 -34.40 16.82 0.93
N LEU A 1170 -34.23 15.53 0.65
CA LEU A 1170 -33.63 15.02 -0.58
C LEU A 1170 -34.63 14.86 -1.72
N TYR A 1171 -35.87 14.56 -1.39
CA TYR A 1171 -37.00 14.46 -2.31
C TYR A 1171 -38.31 14.67 -1.54
N HIS A 1172 -39.37 14.99 -2.28
CA HIS A 1172 -40.72 15.12 -1.77
C HIS A 1172 -41.60 14.01 -2.33
N VAL A 1173 -42.48 13.49 -1.48
CA VAL A 1173 -43.46 12.45 -1.85
C VAL A 1173 -44.83 12.98 -1.46
N ASP A 1174 -45.81 12.90 -2.37
CA ASP A 1174 -47.20 13.13 -1.99
C ASP A 1174 -47.64 11.98 -1.06
N ARG A 1175 -48.03 12.32 0.17
CA ARG A 1175 -48.49 11.34 1.16
C ARG A 1175 -49.73 10.56 0.71
N ASN A 1176 -50.50 11.08 -0.24
CA ASN A 1176 -51.64 10.36 -0.80
C ASN A 1176 -51.18 9.18 -1.69
N ASP A 1177 -50.00 9.29 -2.30
CA ASP A 1177 -49.43 8.26 -3.16
C ASP A 1177 -48.69 7.17 -2.38
N CYS A 1178 -48.40 7.41 -1.10
CA CYS A 1178 -47.76 6.46 -0.21
C CYS A 1178 -48.54 5.14 -0.01
N LYS A 1179 -49.83 5.10 -0.39
CA LYS A 1179 -50.65 3.87 -0.34
C LYS A 1179 -50.23 2.82 -1.37
N ASP A 1180 -49.53 3.24 -2.42
CA ASP A 1180 -49.07 2.37 -3.51
C ASP A 1180 -47.54 2.14 -3.46
N MET A 1181 -46.88 2.48 -2.34
CA MET A 1181 -45.42 2.49 -2.20
C MET A 1181 -44.92 1.33 -1.31
N PHE A 1182 -43.61 1.27 -1.06
CA PHE A 1182 -42.94 0.10 -0.51
C PHE A 1182 -43.33 -0.10 0.98
N GLU A 1183 -44.23 -1.04 1.27
CA GLU A 1183 -44.60 -1.40 2.64
C GLU A 1183 -43.40 -2.01 3.39
N LEU A 1184 -43.09 -1.47 4.57
CA LEU A 1184 -42.19 -2.02 5.58
C LEU A 1184 -43.08 -2.74 6.61
N GLU A 1185 -43.54 -3.96 6.34
CA GLU A 1185 -44.25 -4.73 7.39
C GLU A 1185 -43.34 -4.91 8.61
N ASP A 1186 -43.88 -4.67 9.83
CA ASP A 1186 -43.26 -4.76 11.17
C ASP A 1186 -41.90 -5.48 11.18
N VAL A 1187 -40.85 -4.78 10.74
CA VAL A 1187 -39.47 -5.19 10.98
C VAL A 1187 -39.27 -4.83 12.44
N GLY A 1188 -39.66 -5.76 13.32
CA GLY A 1188 -39.91 -5.49 14.74
C GLY A 1188 -38.84 -4.62 15.39
N GLU A 1189 -39.27 -3.74 16.29
CA GLU A 1189 -38.39 -3.09 17.26
C GLU A 1189 -37.67 -4.18 18.09
N SER A 1190 -36.54 -4.69 17.59
CA SER A 1190 -35.66 -5.62 18.31
C SER A 1190 -34.22 -5.13 18.27
#